data_AF-A0A6G0HV34-F1
#
_entry.id   AF-A0A6G0HV34-F1
#
_cell.length_a   1.000
_cell.length_b   1.000
_cell.length_c   1.000
_cell.angle_alpha   90.00
_cell.angle_beta   90.00
_cell.angle_gamma   90.00
#
_symmetry.space_group_name_H-M   'P 1'
#
loop_
_entity.id
_entity.type
_entity.pdbx_description
1 polymer ?
#
loop_
_entity_poly.entity_id
_entity_poly.type
_entity_poly.pdbx_seq_one_letter_code
_entity_poly.pdbx_strand_id
1 'polypeptide(L)'
;MEAKMKKIEEDVMVLDDQNNKLNKEKKLMEERISEFTTNLAEEEEKSKSLQKLKTKHEAMITDLEGRRSSDRSWRRTDASWRATSPRSTDQIAELQAQIAELRAQLAKKEEELQAALARIEEEAAQKNLAQKKIREMEAQLSELQEDLELERQARTKAEKHRRDLGEELEALKTELEDTLDSTAAQQELRTKRETEVAQLKKTLDEEARVHEQQLGEMRQKHGQAFDELNEQLEQAKRNKVSMEKAKQALESERNELAIEIQTLMQGKTDSEHRRKKAEGQVQELLLKHSESERQRVEQAEKLSKVQAELDNVNALLSDVEGKSIKAAKDCSAVESQLQDVQELLQEETRQKLSHSTRLRQLEDEQNNLREQLEEEEESKRNVEKQLQMVQAQLTEMKKKVEQDAGCLETVEESKKRLQRDLEGTNQRLEEKCAAYEKLDKTKTRLQQELDDMLVDQDHLRQIVSNLEKKQKKFDQMLAEEKNISARYAEERDRAEAEAREKETRALALTRELDSLMDVKEELDRGNKLLRAEMEDLVSSKDDVGKNLEELEDELQATEDAKLRLEVNMQAMKAQYERDLAGRDEMGEEKKRSLVKQVREMEMELEDERKQRSAAVAARKKMELDLKELEAGIDMANKNRDEALKQLKKLQAQMKDLIRELDDTRMSREEILAQSKETEKKLKGMEADMLQMQEELAAAERVKRQAQQERDELQDEINNQASKNAQVVEERRRLEARIAQLEEELEEEQCNTELINDRLKKAMLQTDQMNVELTAERSSSQRVEGARAQLERQNKELKLKLQELEGTVKSKYKANMSALEAKIAQLEEQLDMETRERQAATKLVRRTEKKLKEVILQVDDERRNTEQHKDQVDKLNSRMKQLKRQLEEAEEEAQRANANRRKLQRELEDATESADAMNREVTTLKNKLRRGDLPFPMRRTVTRGGNESD
;
A
#
# COMPACT_ATOMS: atom_id res chain seq x y z
N MET A 1 -46.79 -14.96 22.55
CA MET A 1 -46.73 -13.69 23.31
C MET A 1 -48.13 -13.18 23.59
N GLU A 2 -48.96 -12.96 22.56
CA GLU A 2 -50.29 -12.32 22.66
C GLU A 2 -51.19 -12.87 23.77
N ALA A 3 -51.28 -14.19 23.94
CA ALA A 3 -52.09 -14.79 25.02
C ALA A 3 -51.66 -14.42 26.46
N LYS A 4 -50.44 -13.89 26.66
CA LYS A 4 -50.02 -13.29 27.93
C LYS A 4 -50.29 -11.78 27.99
N MET A 5 -50.13 -11.05 26.88
CA MET A 5 -50.55 -9.64 26.78
C MET A 5 -52.05 -9.51 27.05
N LYS A 6 -52.89 -10.29 26.35
CA LYS A 6 -54.34 -10.25 26.51
C LYS A 6 -54.80 -10.57 27.93
N LYS A 7 -54.12 -11.51 28.61
CA LYS A 7 -54.39 -11.76 30.02
C LYS A 7 -54.00 -10.56 30.91
N ILE A 8 -52.88 -9.90 30.64
CA ILE A 8 -52.48 -8.68 31.38
C ILE A 8 -53.46 -7.53 31.10
N GLU A 9 -53.99 -7.41 29.88
CA GLU A 9 -55.04 -6.44 29.53
C GLU A 9 -56.36 -6.74 30.27
N GLU A 10 -56.77 -8.02 30.37
CA GLU A 10 -57.92 -8.47 31.16
C GLU A 10 -57.70 -8.25 32.68
N ASP A 11 -56.53 -8.60 33.22
CA ASP A 11 -56.16 -8.39 34.63
C ASP A 11 -56.09 -6.87 34.96
N VAL A 12 -55.63 -6.02 34.03
CA VAL A 12 -55.63 -4.54 34.18
C VAL A 12 -57.04 -3.96 34.12
N MET A 13 -57.92 -4.43 33.22
CA MET A 13 -59.33 -4.02 33.24
C MET A 13 -60.01 -4.38 34.57
N VAL A 14 -59.73 -5.56 35.13
CA VAL A 14 -60.27 -5.98 36.44
C VAL A 14 -59.76 -5.09 37.57
N LEU A 15 -58.47 -4.69 37.55
CA LEU A 15 -57.92 -3.75 38.53
C LEU A 15 -58.50 -2.33 38.40
N ASP A 16 -58.74 -1.84 37.19
CA ASP A 16 -59.34 -0.52 36.98
C ASP A 16 -60.83 -0.51 37.39
N ASP A 17 -61.57 -1.58 37.12
CA ASP A 17 -62.96 -1.74 37.55
C ASP A 17 -63.08 -1.90 39.09
N GLN A 18 -62.05 -2.45 39.75
CA GLN A 18 -61.92 -2.46 41.22
C GLN A 18 -61.59 -1.06 41.77
N ASN A 19 -60.64 -0.33 41.18
CA ASN A 19 -60.34 1.06 41.55
C ASN A 19 -61.57 1.97 41.39
N ASN A 20 -62.34 1.81 40.31
CA ASN A 20 -63.56 2.56 40.06
C ASN A 20 -64.71 2.21 41.04
N LYS A 21 -64.69 1.03 41.67
CA LYS A 21 -65.58 0.71 42.80
C LYS A 21 -65.08 1.33 44.11
N LEU A 22 -63.79 1.16 44.43
CA LEU A 22 -63.19 1.72 45.65
C LEU A 22 -63.30 3.25 45.70
N ASN A 23 -63.15 3.95 44.57
CA ASN A 23 -63.38 5.40 44.50
C ASN A 23 -64.84 5.80 44.73
N LYS A 24 -65.82 4.98 44.32
CA LYS A 24 -67.25 5.23 44.60
C LYS A 24 -67.60 4.95 46.06
N GLU A 25 -67.05 3.88 46.64
CA GLU A 25 -67.21 3.56 48.07
C GLU A 25 -66.54 4.61 48.96
N LYS A 26 -65.33 5.07 48.61
CA LYS A 26 -64.67 6.21 49.25
C LYS A 26 -65.56 7.45 49.23
N LYS A 27 -66.10 7.81 48.06
CA LYS A 27 -66.95 9.01 47.94
C LYS A 27 -68.25 8.91 48.75
N LEU A 28 -68.87 7.73 48.81
CA LEU A 28 -70.01 7.46 49.70
C LEU A 28 -69.66 7.54 51.19
N MET A 29 -68.43 7.22 51.57
CA MET A 29 -67.95 7.43 52.95
C MET A 29 -67.66 8.91 53.24
N GLU A 30 -67.10 9.66 52.29
CA GLU A 30 -66.89 11.11 52.40
C GLU A 30 -68.22 11.87 52.51
N GLU A 31 -69.23 11.50 51.71
CA GLU A 31 -70.60 12.02 51.78
C GLU A 31 -71.24 11.71 53.15
N ARG A 32 -71.10 10.48 53.68
CA ARG A 32 -71.56 10.12 55.02
C ARG A 32 -70.84 10.86 56.15
N ILE A 33 -69.54 11.09 56.03
CA ILE A 33 -68.79 11.87 57.04
C ILE A 33 -69.30 13.31 57.06
N SER A 34 -69.58 13.91 55.89
CA SER A 34 -70.21 15.24 55.81
C SER A 34 -71.61 15.27 56.45
N GLU A 35 -72.43 14.25 56.19
CA GLU A 35 -73.78 14.10 56.74
C GLU A 35 -73.77 13.91 58.28
N PHE A 36 -72.88 13.09 58.83
CA PHE A 36 -72.70 12.99 60.28
C PHE A 36 -72.17 14.30 60.90
N THR A 37 -71.29 15.03 60.21
CA THR A 37 -70.73 16.30 60.73
C THR A 37 -71.81 17.38 60.84
N THR A 38 -72.73 17.48 59.87
CA THR A 38 -73.87 18.40 59.93
C THR A 38 -74.87 18.01 61.01
N ASN A 39 -75.21 16.72 61.13
CA ASN A 39 -76.10 16.22 62.18
C ASN A 39 -75.56 16.48 63.60
N LEU A 40 -74.23 16.39 63.81
CA LEU A 40 -73.61 16.70 65.10
C LEU A 40 -73.76 18.19 65.46
N ALA A 41 -73.53 19.09 64.49
CA ALA A 41 -73.69 20.53 64.69
C ALA A 41 -75.15 20.93 65.02
N GLU A 42 -76.15 20.24 64.42
CA GLU A 42 -77.55 20.46 64.77
C GLU A 42 -77.89 20.04 66.21
N GLU A 43 -77.36 18.91 66.70
CA GLU A 43 -77.57 18.47 68.08
C GLU A 43 -76.87 19.35 69.10
N GLU A 44 -75.70 19.93 68.76
CA GLU A 44 -75.09 20.95 69.62
C GLU A 44 -75.97 22.20 69.79
N GLU A 45 -76.58 22.71 68.73
CA GLU A 45 -77.49 23.87 68.84
C GLU A 45 -78.80 23.52 69.55
N LYS A 46 -79.34 22.31 69.38
CA LYS A 46 -80.47 21.81 70.20
C LYS A 46 -80.10 21.75 71.68
N SER A 47 -78.90 21.26 72.02
CA SER A 47 -78.38 21.23 73.39
C SER A 47 -78.24 22.63 74.00
N LYS A 48 -77.62 23.58 73.26
CA LYS A 48 -77.50 24.99 73.65
C LYS A 48 -78.87 25.66 73.84
N SER A 49 -79.89 25.27 73.05
CA SER A 49 -81.27 25.74 73.18
C SER A 49 -81.96 25.20 74.44
N LEU A 50 -81.85 23.90 74.71
CA LEU A 50 -82.42 23.26 75.90
C LEU A 50 -81.83 23.82 77.22
N GLN A 51 -80.53 24.09 77.25
CA GLN A 51 -79.88 24.71 78.42
C GLN A 51 -80.42 26.13 78.72
N LYS A 52 -80.76 26.91 77.68
CA LYS A 52 -81.40 28.24 77.81
C LYS A 52 -82.87 28.15 78.24
N LEU A 53 -83.54 27.02 78.01
CA LEU A 53 -84.90 26.78 78.48
C LEU A 53 -84.90 26.32 79.96
N LYS A 54 -83.92 25.50 80.35
CA LYS A 54 -83.75 25.03 81.73
C LYS A 54 -83.62 26.18 82.74
N THR A 55 -82.70 27.12 82.49
CA THR A 55 -82.45 28.26 83.40
C THR A 55 -83.66 29.19 83.55
N LYS A 56 -84.50 29.30 82.51
CA LYS A 56 -85.79 30.00 82.59
C LYS A 56 -86.79 29.32 83.53
N HIS A 57 -86.81 28.00 83.58
CA HIS A 57 -87.71 27.26 84.47
C HIS A 57 -87.22 27.27 85.93
N GLU A 58 -85.90 27.18 86.15
CA GLU A 58 -85.31 27.28 87.49
C GLU A 58 -85.63 28.64 88.15
N ALA A 59 -85.48 29.75 87.42
CA ALA A 59 -85.88 31.07 87.90
C ALA A 59 -87.38 31.21 88.25
N MET A 60 -88.25 30.46 87.56
CA MET A 60 -89.70 30.49 87.79
C MET A 60 -90.12 29.72 89.05
N ILE A 61 -89.34 28.71 89.47
CA ILE A 61 -89.60 27.96 90.71
C ILE A 61 -89.32 28.86 91.92
N THR A 62 -88.22 29.62 91.91
CA THR A 62 -87.80 30.47 93.04
C THR A 62 -88.84 31.54 93.40
N ASP A 63 -89.52 32.14 92.42
CA ASP A 63 -90.59 33.13 92.68
C ASP A 63 -91.85 32.49 93.29
N LEU A 64 -92.14 31.22 92.99
CA LEU A 64 -93.27 30.48 93.56
C LEU A 64 -93.02 30.06 95.01
N GLU A 65 -91.77 29.72 95.36
CA GLU A 65 -91.43 29.34 96.73
C GLU A 65 -91.47 30.54 97.70
N GLY A 66 -90.99 31.71 97.27
CA GLY A 66 -91.07 32.95 98.06
C GLY A 66 -92.51 33.30 98.48
N ARG A 67 -93.47 33.18 97.55
CA ARG A 67 -94.90 33.44 97.80
C ARG A 67 -95.49 32.51 98.88
N ARG A 68 -95.01 31.26 98.99
CA ARG A 68 -95.51 30.27 99.95
C ARG A 68 -94.92 30.40 101.37
N SER A 69 -94.01 31.36 101.57
CA SER A 69 -93.46 31.72 102.88
C SER A 69 -94.35 32.73 103.61
N SER A 70 -94.77 33.80 102.91
CA SER A 70 -95.53 34.92 103.50
C SER A 70 -96.89 34.55 104.09
N ASP A 71 -97.57 33.53 103.54
CA ASP A 71 -98.95 33.17 103.89
C ASP A 71 -99.10 32.47 105.27
N ARG A 72 -98.00 32.03 105.90
CA ARG A 72 -98.04 31.29 107.16
C ARG A 72 -98.09 32.16 108.43
N SER A 73 -97.87 33.47 108.30
CA SER A 73 -97.70 34.37 109.47
C SER A 73 -99.02 34.79 110.15
N TRP A 74 -100.19 34.51 109.54
CA TRP A 74 -101.43 35.26 109.80
C TRP A 74 -102.50 34.60 110.70
N ARG A 75 -102.22 33.52 111.46
CA ARG A 75 -103.29 32.76 112.19
C ARG A 75 -102.93 32.22 113.59
N ARG A 76 -103.19 32.97 114.70
CA ARG A 76 -103.34 32.47 116.11
C ARG A 76 -103.68 33.55 117.19
N THR A 77 -104.86 33.50 117.87
CA THR A 77 -105.17 34.12 119.21
C THR A 77 -106.60 33.78 119.81
N ASP A 78 -106.78 33.92 121.16
CA ASP A 78 -108.00 33.81 122.10
C ASP A 78 -108.56 32.38 122.46
N ALA A 79 -109.51 32.02 123.39
CA ALA A 79 -110.60 32.62 124.26
C ALA A 79 -111.07 31.61 125.40
N SER A 80 -112.02 31.74 126.38
CA SER A 80 -112.71 32.81 127.19
C SER A 80 -113.71 32.29 128.32
N TRP A 81 -113.67 32.86 129.57
CA TRP A 81 -114.67 33.02 130.70
C TRP A 81 -115.40 31.88 131.55
N ARG A 82 -116.53 32.15 132.29
CA ARG A 82 -116.91 31.53 133.64
C ARG A 82 -118.42 31.46 134.11
N ALA A 83 -118.73 30.52 135.05
CA ALA A 83 -119.52 30.52 136.35
C ALA A 83 -120.98 31.07 136.62
N THR A 84 -121.76 30.46 137.58
CA THR A 84 -122.68 31.09 138.62
C THR A 84 -123.36 30.08 139.63
N SER A 85 -124.32 30.48 140.51
CA SER A 85 -124.62 29.84 141.85
C SER A 85 -126.10 29.94 142.42
N PRO A 86 -126.50 29.84 143.74
CA PRO A 86 -127.44 28.78 144.22
C PRO A 86 -128.59 29.15 145.23
N ARG A 87 -129.43 28.15 145.62
CA ARG A 87 -130.17 27.91 146.92
C ARG A 87 -131.36 26.93 146.70
N SER A 88 -132.11 26.36 147.67
CA SER A 88 -131.92 25.78 149.04
C SER A 88 -133.28 25.10 149.45
N THR A 89 -133.61 24.52 150.63
CA THR A 89 -133.06 24.63 152.00
C THR A 89 -133.29 23.42 152.95
N ASP A 90 -134.14 22.41 152.65
CA ASP A 90 -134.43 21.22 153.53
C ASP A 90 -133.26 20.22 153.71
N GLN A 91 -132.03 20.71 153.53
CA GLN A 91 -130.92 19.96 153.01
C GLN A 91 -130.15 19.14 154.06
N ILE A 92 -130.47 19.22 155.36
CA ILE A 92 -129.59 18.68 156.42
C ILE A 92 -129.49 17.15 156.38
N ALA A 93 -130.57 16.43 156.04
CA ALA A 93 -130.53 14.98 155.84
C ALA A 93 -129.85 14.61 154.49
N GLU A 94 -130.14 15.36 153.44
CA GLU A 94 -129.61 15.12 152.08
C GLU A 94 -128.10 15.42 151.99
N LEU A 95 -127.61 16.42 152.74
CA LEU A 95 -126.19 16.76 152.86
C LEU A 95 -125.36 15.61 153.44
N GLN A 96 -125.91 14.77 154.33
CA GLN A 96 -125.18 13.61 154.84
C GLN A 96 -124.99 12.53 153.77
N ALA A 97 -125.96 12.35 152.87
CA ALA A 97 -125.80 11.50 151.69
C ALA A 97 -124.82 12.13 150.68
N GLN A 98 -124.95 13.43 150.40
CA GLN A 98 -124.06 14.16 149.49
C GLN A 98 -122.60 14.17 149.98
N ILE A 99 -122.33 14.15 151.29
CA ILE A 99 -120.96 14.04 151.83
C ILE A 99 -120.34 12.66 151.55
N ALA A 100 -121.14 11.59 151.52
CA ALA A 100 -120.65 10.25 151.14
C ALA A 100 -120.37 10.17 149.63
N GLU A 101 -121.29 10.68 148.82
CA GLU A 101 -121.17 10.84 147.36
C GLU A 101 -119.89 11.64 146.99
N LEU A 102 -119.70 12.82 147.60
CA LEU A 102 -118.54 13.68 147.38
C LEU A 102 -117.21 13.05 147.80
N ARG A 103 -117.19 12.18 148.82
CA ARG A 103 -115.99 11.42 149.21
C ARG A 103 -115.62 10.36 148.18
N ALA A 104 -116.60 9.66 147.60
CA ALA A 104 -116.36 8.73 146.51
C ALA A 104 -115.86 9.45 145.24
N GLN A 105 -116.44 10.62 144.93
CA GLN A 105 -115.98 11.47 143.82
C GLN A 105 -114.57 12.04 144.06
N LEU A 106 -114.21 12.40 145.30
CA LEU A 106 -112.86 12.85 145.65
C LEU A 106 -111.82 11.72 145.47
N ALA A 107 -112.07 10.53 146.01
CA ALA A 107 -111.16 9.38 145.87
C ALA A 107 -110.91 9.02 144.40
N LYS A 108 -111.96 9.08 143.56
CA LYS A 108 -111.82 8.89 142.11
C LYS A 108 -111.00 10.00 141.44
N LYS A 109 -111.09 11.25 141.91
CA LYS A 109 -110.24 12.36 141.43
C LYS A 109 -108.79 12.23 141.89
N GLU A 110 -108.53 11.59 143.03
CA GLU A 110 -107.19 11.25 143.50
C GLU A 110 -106.56 10.13 142.65
N GLU A 111 -107.31 9.10 142.26
CA GLU A 111 -106.88 8.11 141.26
C GLU A 111 -106.60 8.75 139.89
N GLU A 112 -107.52 9.57 139.38
CA GLU A 112 -107.34 10.29 138.10
C GLU A 112 -106.10 11.21 138.13
N LEU A 113 -105.79 11.83 139.28
CA LEU A 113 -104.59 12.65 139.46
C LEU A 113 -103.31 11.81 139.51
N GLN A 114 -103.30 10.66 140.22
CA GLN A 114 -102.13 9.77 140.20
C GLN A 114 -101.86 9.20 138.79
N ALA A 115 -102.91 8.82 138.06
CA ALA A 115 -102.79 8.38 136.67
C ALA A 115 -102.24 9.48 135.73
N ALA A 116 -102.59 10.75 135.98
CA ALA A 116 -102.04 11.88 135.24
C ALA A 116 -100.55 12.14 135.59
N LEU A 117 -100.18 12.05 136.87
CA LEU A 117 -98.78 12.20 137.31
C LEU A 117 -97.88 11.10 136.75
N ALA A 118 -98.32 9.84 136.78
CA ALA A 118 -97.57 8.72 136.20
C ALA A 118 -97.30 8.90 134.70
N ARG A 119 -98.25 9.47 133.94
CA ARG A 119 -98.03 9.82 132.52
C ARG A 119 -97.03 10.95 132.34
N ILE A 120 -97.02 11.96 133.20
CA ILE A 120 -96.04 13.05 133.13
C ILE A 120 -94.63 12.52 133.43
N GLU A 121 -94.49 11.57 134.35
CA GLU A 121 -93.21 10.88 134.62
C GLU A 121 -92.77 10.02 133.43
N GLU A 122 -93.70 9.30 132.78
CA GLU A 122 -93.41 8.53 131.57
C GLU A 122 -93.00 9.41 130.39
N GLU A 123 -93.74 10.50 130.11
CA GLU A 123 -93.39 11.49 129.07
C GLU A 123 -92.04 12.16 129.34
N ALA A 124 -91.72 12.46 130.62
CA ALA A 124 -90.41 12.97 131.00
C ALA A 124 -89.29 11.94 130.77
N ALA A 125 -89.53 10.67 131.06
CA ALA A 125 -88.58 9.59 130.78
C ALA A 125 -88.36 9.40 129.26
N GLN A 126 -89.43 9.40 128.46
CA GLN A 126 -89.36 9.32 127.00
C GLN A 126 -88.62 10.53 126.39
N LYS A 127 -88.87 11.74 126.90
CA LYS A 127 -88.14 12.96 126.51
C LYS A 127 -86.64 12.85 126.82
N ASN A 128 -86.27 12.38 128.01
CA ASN A 128 -84.87 12.20 128.40
C ASN A 128 -84.17 11.16 127.51
N LEU A 129 -84.85 10.07 127.16
CA LEU A 129 -84.36 9.06 126.22
C LEU A 129 -84.13 9.66 124.82
N ALA A 130 -85.07 10.47 124.32
CA ALA A 130 -84.94 11.17 123.05
C ALA A 130 -83.77 12.17 123.05
N GLN A 131 -83.59 12.95 124.12
CA GLN A 131 -82.46 13.88 124.25
C GLN A 131 -81.10 13.17 124.36
N LYS A 132 -81.04 11.97 124.96
CA LYS A 132 -79.83 11.13 124.91
C LYS A 132 -79.54 10.69 123.48
N LYS A 133 -80.56 10.20 122.77
CA LYS A 133 -80.42 9.70 121.39
C LYS A 133 -80.06 10.80 120.38
N ILE A 134 -80.51 12.04 120.60
CA ILE A 134 -80.06 13.20 119.81
C ILE A 134 -78.55 13.40 119.97
N ARG A 135 -78.03 13.42 121.21
CA ARG A 135 -76.58 13.57 121.47
C ARG A 135 -75.74 12.43 120.89
N GLU A 136 -76.26 11.21 120.89
CA GLU A 136 -75.60 10.04 120.27
C GLU A 136 -75.48 10.22 118.74
N MET A 137 -76.52 10.76 118.08
CA MET A 137 -76.50 11.06 116.64
C MET A 137 -75.65 12.30 116.32
N GLU A 138 -75.62 13.31 117.20
CA GLU A 138 -74.76 14.50 117.07
C GLU A 138 -73.27 14.13 117.15
N ALA A 139 -72.90 13.20 118.05
CA ALA A 139 -71.54 12.67 118.13
C ALA A 139 -71.15 11.90 116.85
N GLN A 140 -72.00 10.99 116.36
CA GLN A 140 -71.76 10.23 115.12
C GLN A 140 -71.65 11.14 113.89
N LEU A 141 -72.39 12.25 113.84
CA LEU A 141 -72.24 13.24 112.77
C LEU A 141 -70.90 14.00 112.85
N SER A 142 -70.35 14.21 114.05
CA SER A 142 -69.01 14.80 114.22
C SER A 142 -67.91 13.83 113.79
N GLU A 143 -68.00 12.56 114.17
CA GLU A 143 -67.05 11.50 113.77
C GLU A 143 -67.02 11.34 112.24
N LEU A 144 -68.20 11.25 111.59
CA LEU A 144 -68.30 11.16 110.14
C LEU A 144 -67.86 12.43 109.38
N GLN A 145 -67.84 13.59 110.04
CA GLN A 145 -67.26 14.81 109.46
C GLN A 145 -65.72 14.79 109.54
N GLU A 146 -65.14 14.29 110.62
CA GLU A 146 -63.69 14.13 110.76
C GLU A 146 -63.15 13.09 109.77
N ASP A 147 -63.82 11.93 109.64
CA ASP A 147 -63.50 10.90 108.63
C ASP A 147 -63.53 11.46 107.19
N LEU A 148 -64.54 12.28 106.85
CA LEU A 148 -64.66 12.89 105.53
C LEU A 148 -63.53 13.89 105.23
N GLU A 149 -63.10 14.66 106.25
CA GLU A 149 -62.00 15.62 106.11
C GLU A 149 -60.64 14.91 106.04
N LEU A 150 -60.47 13.77 106.73
CA LEU A 150 -59.31 12.89 106.61
C LEU A 150 -59.22 12.23 105.22
N GLU A 151 -60.34 11.71 104.70
CA GLU A 151 -60.38 11.12 103.35
C GLU A 151 -60.09 12.15 102.25
N ARG A 152 -60.57 13.40 102.39
CA ARG A 152 -60.19 14.51 101.50
C ARG A 152 -58.68 14.79 101.53
N GLN A 153 -58.06 14.74 102.70
CA GLN A 153 -56.60 14.89 102.84
C GLN A 153 -55.81 13.70 102.31
N ALA A 154 -56.33 12.48 102.45
CA ALA A 154 -55.73 11.28 101.86
C ALA A 154 -55.80 11.33 100.32
N ARG A 155 -56.98 11.65 99.78
CA ARG A 155 -57.22 11.80 98.35
C ARG A 155 -56.37 12.88 97.70
N THR A 156 -56.25 14.07 98.29
CA THR A 156 -55.39 15.14 97.74
C THR A 156 -53.90 14.77 97.75
N LYS A 157 -53.43 14.02 98.77
CA LYS A 157 -52.07 13.44 98.76
C LYS A 157 -51.90 12.40 97.65
N ALA A 158 -52.88 11.53 97.43
CA ALA A 158 -52.86 10.52 96.37
C ALA A 158 -52.92 11.14 94.97
N GLU A 159 -53.77 12.16 94.76
CA GLU A 159 -53.85 12.91 93.50
C GLU A 159 -52.56 13.69 93.21
N LYS A 160 -51.86 14.19 94.24
CA LYS A 160 -50.50 14.73 94.09
C LYS A 160 -49.50 13.64 93.70
N HIS A 161 -49.40 12.52 94.42
CA HIS A 161 -48.44 11.45 94.07
C HIS A 161 -48.70 10.89 92.66
N ARG A 162 -49.96 10.78 92.23
CA ARG A 162 -50.32 10.39 90.85
C ARG A 162 -49.89 11.41 89.80
N ARG A 163 -49.78 12.69 90.18
CA ARG A 163 -49.25 13.75 89.31
C ARG A 163 -47.72 13.70 89.28
N ASP A 164 -47.07 13.68 90.44
CA ASP A 164 -45.62 13.59 90.58
C ASP A 164 -45.07 12.36 89.79
N LEU A 165 -45.66 11.18 89.98
CA LEU A 165 -45.34 9.95 89.22
C LEU A 165 -45.69 10.03 87.72
N GLY A 166 -46.64 10.88 87.32
CA GLY A 166 -46.96 11.12 85.93
C GLY A 166 -45.89 11.98 85.25
N GLU A 167 -45.45 13.03 85.95
CA GLU A 167 -44.38 13.92 85.50
C GLU A 167 -43.02 13.17 85.44
N GLU A 168 -42.74 12.27 86.39
CA GLU A 168 -41.60 11.31 86.31
C GLU A 168 -41.70 10.35 85.11
N LEU A 169 -42.90 9.83 84.80
CA LEU A 169 -43.09 8.85 83.72
C LEU A 169 -42.98 9.49 82.33
N GLU A 170 -43.47 10.71 82.14
CA GLU A 170 -43.22 11.46 80.90
C GLU A 170 -41.74 11.86 80.75
N ALA A 171 -41.04 12.23 81.84
CA ALA A 171 -39.60 12.48 81.78
C ALA A 171 -38.81 11.23 81.34
N LEU A 172 -39.12 10.06 81.92
CA LEU A 172 -38.49 8.78 81.53
C LEU A 172 -38.84 8.34 80.11
N LYS A 173 -39.98 8.75 79.55
CA LYS A 173 -40.28 8.56 78.12
C LYS A 173 -39.38 9.44 77.25
N THR A 174 -39.23 10.73 77.59
CA THR A 174 -38.36 11.64 76.83
C THR A 174 -36.91 11.16 76.84
N GLU A 175 -36.38 10.71 78.00
CA GLU A 175 -35.04 10.09 78.06
C GLU A 175 -34.95 8.80 77.22
N LEU A 176 -36.03 8.01 77.14
CA LEU A 176 -36.07 6.81 76.28
C LEU A 176 -36.11 7.16 74.79
N GLU A 177 -36.84 8.21 74.41
CA GLU A 177 -36.91 8.70 73.03
C GLU A 177 -35.56 9.32 72.60
N ASP A 178 -34.95 10.17 73.43
CA ASP A 178 -33.61 10.73 73.21
C ASP A 178 -32.53 9.63 73.09
N THR A 179 -32.61 8.56 73.89
CA THR A 179 -31.65 7.45 73.82
C THR A 179 -31.90 6.52 72.64
N LEU A 180 -33.14 6.38 72.16
CA LEU A 180 -33.47 5.69 70.91
C LEU A 180 -32.94 6.46 69.69
N ASP A 181 -33.16 7.77 69.62
CA ASP A 181 -32.66 8.63 68.54
C ASP A 181 -31.13 8.72 68.53
N SER A 182 -30.50 8.82 69.70
CA SER A 182 -29.04 8.73 69.85
C SER A 182 -28.49 7.37 69.37
N THR A 183 -29.21 6.28 69.64
CA THR A 183 -28.86 4.93 69.15
C THR A 183 -29.03 4.81 67.64
N ALA A 184 -30.10 5.37 67.08
CA ALA A 184 -30.34 5.41 65.63
C ALA A 184 -29.26 6.23 64.90
N ALA A 185 -28.90 7.40 65.42
CA ALA A 185 -27.83 8.24 64.90
C ALA A 185 -26.46 7.54 64.95
N GLN A 186 -26.16 6.82 66.03
CA GLN A 186 -24.95 5.99 66.10
C GLN A 186 -24.96 4.82 65.12
N GLN A 187 -26.11 4.18 64.92
CA GLN A 187 -26.27 3.09 63.94
C GLN A 187 -26.11 3.60 62.50
N GLU A 188 -26.67 4.77 62.15
CA GLU A 188 -26.41 5.43 60.87
C GLU A 188 -24.94 5.83 60.68
N LEU A 189 -24.30 6.43 61.70
CA LEU A 189 -22.88 6.76 61.63
C LEU A 189 -22.02 5.51 61.44
N ARG A 190 -22.40 4.38 62.03
CA ARG A 190 -21.74 3.09 61.81
C ARG A 190 -21.96 2.57 60.40
N THR A 191 -23.19 2.54 59.87
CA THR A 191 -23.43 2.05 58.50
C THR A 191 -22.77 2.94 57.46
N LYS A 192 -22.79 4.27 57.64
CA LYS A 192 -22.05 5.23 56.79
C LYS A 192 -20.56 4.91 56.76
N ARG A 193 -19.91 4.75 57.93
CA ARG A 193 -18.50 4.33 58.03
C ARG A 193 -18.22 2.96 57.41
N GLU A 194 -19.12 1.99 57.58
CA GLU A 194 -18.99 0.66 56.95
C GLU A 194 -19.10 0.73 55.42
N THR A 195 -19.98 1.59 54.88
CA THR A 195 -20.05 1.85 53.43
C THR A 195 -18.84 2.63 52.90
N GLU A 196 -18.34 3.63 53.64
CA GLU A 196 -17.12 4.36 53.29
C GLU A 196 -15.90 3.43 53.27
N VAL A 197 -15.73 2.56 54.27
CA VAL A 197 -14.65 1.57 54.30
C VAL A 197 -14.78 0.54 53.17
N ALA A 198 -16.00 0.10 52.83
CA ALA A 198 -16.22 -0.78 51.69
C ALA A 198 -15.92 -0.09 50.35
N GLN A 199 -16.28 1.18 50.20
CA GLN A 199 -16.04 1.97 49.00
C GLN A 199 -14.56 2.32 48.83
N LEU A 200 -13.86 2.71 49.90
CA LEU A 200 -12.42 2.94 49.91
C LEU A 200 -11.62 1.68 49.57
N LYS A 201 -12.04 0.50 50.09
CA LYS A 201 -11.46 -0.79 49.68
C LYS A 201 -11.65 -1.04 48.18
N LYS A 202 -12.87 -0.87 47.67
CA LYS A 202 -13.15 -1.05 46.24
C LYS A 202 -12.32 -0.09 45.36
N THR A 203 -12.16 1.17 45.77
CA THR A 203 -11.29 2.13 45.06
C THR A 203 -9.83 1.68 45.09
N LEU A 204 -9.32 1.26 46.25
CA LEU A 204 -7.95 0.77 46.39
C LEU A 204 -7.69 -0.51 45.57
N ASP A 205 -8.65 -1.44 45.54
CA ASP A 205 -8.57 -2.67 44.75
C ASP A 205 -8.57 -2.37 43.23
N GLU A 206 -9.36 -1.38 42.78
CA GLU A 206 -9.38 -0.95 41.37
C GLU A 206 -8.12 -0.13 41.00
N GLU A 207 -7.63 0.75 41.88
CA GLU A 207 -6.37 1.48 41.71
C GLU A 207 -5.16 0.52 41.63
N ALA A 208 -5.17 -0.54 42.44
CA ALA A 208 -4.18 -1.62 42.37
C ALA A 208 -4.30 -2.40 41.04
N ARG A 209 -5.52 -2.73 40.61
CA ARG A 209 -5.78 -3.42 39.33
C ARG A 209 -5.33 -2.58 38.12
N VAL A 210 -5.56 -1.27 38.15
CA VAL A 210 -5.09 -0.31 37.15
C VAL A 210 -3.56 -0.20 37.17
N HIS A 211 -2.92 -0.17 38.35
CA HIS A 211 -1.45 -0.21 38.46
C HIS A 211 -0.87 -1.52 37.90
N GLU A 212 -1.45 -2.68 38.20
CA GLU A 212 -1.00 -3.96 37.64
C GLU A 212 -1.18 -4.00 36.11
N GLN A 213 -2.30 -3.47 35.58
CA GLN A 213 -2.50 -3.34 34.14
C GLN A 213 -1.44 -2.42 33.51
N GLN A 214 -1.21 -1.23 34.06
CA GLN A 214 -0.20 -0.30 33.55
C GLN A 214 1.23 -0.89 33.60
N LEU A 215 1.58 -1.62 34.66
CA LEU A 215 2.84 -2.35 34.76
C LEU A 215 2.92 -3.50 33.74
N GLY A 216 1.81 -4.20 33.47
CA GLY A 216 1.71 -5.21 32.42
C GLY A 216 1.91 -4.63 31.03
N GLU A 217 1.24 -3.52 30.72
CA GLU A 217 1.39 -2.79 29.46
C GLU A 217 2.80 -2.23 29.28
N MET A 218 3.41 -1.64 30.32
CA MET A 218 4.79 -1.15 30.26
C MET A 218 5.80 -2.29 30.05
N ARG A 219 5.62 -3.44 30.71
CA ARG A 219 6.41 -4.65 30.43
C ARG A 219 6.21 -5.13 28.99
N GLN A 220 4.99 -5.08 28.47
CA GLN A 220 4.70 -5.48 27.10
C GLN A 220 5.31 -4.53 26.06
N LYS A 221 5.24 -3.21 26.30
CA LYS A 221 5.86 -2.16 25.47
C LYS A 221 7.39 -2.27 25.48
N HIS A 222 8.00 -2.49 26.66
CA HIS A 222 9.45 -2.76 26.75
C HIS A 222 9.87 -4.07 26.09
N GLY A 223 9.04 -5.13 26.18
CA GLY A 223 9.27 -6.39 25.47
C GLY A 223 9.24 -6.21 23.95
N GLN A 224 8.23 -5.51 23.43
CA GLN A 224 8.11 -5.19 22.00
C GLN A 224 9.31 -4.36 21.51
N ALA A 225 9.69 -3.30 22.25
CA ALA A 225 10.86 -2.50 21.91
C ALA A 225 12.18 -3.31 21.96
N PHE A 226 12.30 -4.27 22.87
CA PHE A 226 13.46 -5.17 22.92
C PHE A 226 13.48 -6.14 21.74
N ASP A 227 12.34 -6.74 21.39
CA ASP A 227 12.19 -7.62 20.22
C ASP A 227 12.48 -6.86 18.91
N GLU A 228 11.97 -5.63 18.76
CA GLU A 228 12.24 -4.75 17.61
C GLU A 228 13.72 -4.38 17.50
N LEU A 229 14.39 -4.02 18.62
CA LEU A 229 15.83 -3.75 18.63
C LEU A 229 16.65 -5.00 18.30
N ASN A 230 16.20 -6.18 18.72
CA ASN A 230 16.84 -7.45 18.41
C ASN A 230 16.63 -7.88 16.95
N GLU A 231 15.45 -7.63 16.37
CA GLU A 231 15.19 -7.84 14.94
C GLU A 231 15.96 -6.84 14.06
N GLN A 232 16.09 -5.58 14.48
CA GLN A 232 17.00 -4.60 13.86
C GLN A 232 18.47 -5.04 13.94
N LEU A 233 18.90 -5.62 15.06
CA LEU A 233 20.25 -6.16 15.23
C LEU A 233 20.51 -7.36 14.32
N GLU A 234 19.57 -8.30 14.19
CA GLU A 234 19.68 -9.42 13.24
C GLU A 234 19.62 -8.95 11.79
N GLN A 235 18.78 -7.97 11.45
CA GLN A 235 18.77 -7.39 10.12
C GLN A 235 20.08 -6.65 9.80
N ALA A 236 20.68 -5.96 10.77
CA ALA A 236 22.00 -5.36 10.62
C ALA A 236 23.10 -6.42 10.39
N LYS A 237 23.05 -7.58 11.08
CA LYS A 237 23.95 -8.72 10.83
C LYS A 237 23.76 -9.28 9.41
N ARG A 238 22.52 -9.50 8.97
CA ARG A 238 22.20 -9.95 7.59
C ARG A 238 22.71 -8.97 6.53
N ASN A 239 22.45 -7.68 6.73
CA ASN A 239 22.93 -6.61 5.85
C ASN A 239 24.46 -6.57 5.80
N LYS A 240 25.15 -6.74 6.94
CA LYS A 240 26.62 -6.83 7.00
C LYS A 240 27.14 -8.00 6.16
N VAL A 241 26.60 -9.20 6.33
CA VAL A 241 27.01 -10.39 5.56
C VAL A 241 26.74 -10.21 4.07
N SER A 242 25.64 -9.55 3.69
CA SER A 242 25.35 -9.23 2.29
C SER A 242 26.36 -8.23 1.71
N MET A 243 26.72 -7.18 2.46
CA MET A 243 27.75 -6.21 2.08
C MET A 243 29.16 -6.82 2.01
N GLU A 244 29.50 -7.76 2.89
CA GLU A 244 30.78 -8.48 2.85
C GLU A 244 30.88 -9.41 1.63
N LYS A 245 29.78 -10.07 1.24
CA LYS A 245 29.68 -10.82 -0.03
C LYS A 245 29.79 -9.89 -1.25
N ALA A 246 29.06 -8.77 -1.26
CA ALA A 246 29.12 -7.80 -2.35
C ALA A 246 30.53 -7.19 -2.50
N LYS A 247 31.21 -6.90 -1.38
CA LYS A 247 32.61 -6.47 -1.37
C LYS A 247 33.53 -7.53 -1.99
N GLN A 248 33.38 -8.81 -1.63
CA GLN A 248 34.18 -9.88 -2.23
C GLN A 248 33.95 -10.01 -3.73
N ALA A 249 32.70 -9.89 -4.21
CA ALA A 249 32.39 -9.91 -5.64
C ALA A 249 33.06 -8.74 -6.39
N LEU A 250 32.97 -7.52 -5.85
CA LEU A 250 33.66 -6.34 -6.41
C LEU A 250 35.19 -6.46 -6.33
N GLU A 251 35.75 -7.12 -5.31
CA GLU A 251 37.18 -7.41 -5.24
C GLU A 251 37.62 -8.47 -6.27
N SER A 252 36.79 -9.48 -6.60
CA SER A 252 37.08 -10.40 -7.70
C SER A 252 36.93 -9.74 -9.07
N GLU A 253 35.84 -9.00 -9.34
CA GLU A 253 35.63 -8.27 -10.60
C GLU A 253 36.78 -7.28 -10.87
N ARG A 254 37.23 -6.54 -9.85
CA ARG A 254 38.40 -5.65 -9.96
C ARG A 254 39.68 -6.40 -10.31
N ASN A 255 39.88 -7.61 -9.78
CA ASN A 255 41.06 -8.42 -10.08
C ASN A 255 40.98 -9.02 -11.50
N GLU A 256 39.80 -9.46 -11.94
CA GLU A 256 39.55 -9.93 -13.30
C GLU A 256 39.76 -8.82 -14.33
N LEU A 257 39.22 -7.62 -14.08
CA LEU A 257 39.46 -6.43 -14.91
C LEU A 257 40.94 -6.03 -14.94
N ALA A 258 41.69 -6.18 -13.85
CA ALA A 258 43.14 -5.93 -13.85
C ALA A 258 43.90 -6.94 -14.72
N ILE A 259 43.52 -8.22 -14.68
CA ILE A 259 44.08 -9.28 -15.55
C ILE A 259 43.71 -9.03 -17.01
N GLU A 260 42.47 -8.59 -17.30
CA GLU A 260 42.03 -8.27 -18.65
C GLU A 260 42.76 -7.03 -19.21
N ILE A 261 42.94 -5.97 -18.42
CA ILE A 261 43.77 -4.81 -18.79
C ILE A 261 45.21 -5.24 -19.09
N GLN A 262 45.82 -6.09 -18.25
CA GLN A 262 47.17 -6.60 -18.48
C GLN A 262 47.25 -7.43 -19.78
N THR A 263 46.22 -8.24 -20.05
CA THR A 263 46.11 -9.05 -21.28
C THR A 263 45.93 -8.18 -22.52
N LEU A 264 45.12 -7.11 -22.43
CA LEU A 264 44.94 -6.12 -23.51
C LEU A 264 46.20 -5.30 -23.76
N MET A 265 46.97 -4.96 -22.71
CA MET A 265 48.28 -4.31 -22.86
C MET A 265 49.28 -5.21 -23.61
N GLN A 266 49.35 -6.50 -23.28
CA GLN A 266 50.18 -7.47 -24.01
C GLN A 266 49.70 -7.65 -25.46
N GLY A 267 48.40 -7.80 -25.68
CA GLY A 267 47.80 -7.87 -27.03
C GLY A 267 48.08 -6.62 -27.86
N LYS A 268 48.13 -5.44 -27.24
CA LYS A 268 48.55 -4.18 -27.87
C LYS A 268 50.02 -4.25 -28.29
N THR A 269 50.95 -4.59 -27.41
CA THR A 269 52.39 -4.67 -27.77
C THR A 269 52.64 -5.69 -28.88
N ASP A 270 51.93 -6.82 -28.86
CA ASP A 270 52.06 -7.88 -29.87
C ASP A 270 51.45 -7.46 -31.22
N SER A 271 50.41 -6.63 -31.22
CA SER A 271 49.86 -6.05 -32.46
C SER A 271 50.75 -4.95 -33.02
N GLU A 272 51.36 -4.14 -32.16
CA GLU A 272 52.29 -3.07 -32.56
C GLU A 272 53.61 -3.62 -33.10
N HIS A 273 54.12 -4.73 -32.56
CA HIS A 273 55.26 -5.44 -33.15
C HIS A 273 54.92 -6.05 -34.52
N ARG A 274 53.70 -6.60 -34.68
CA ARG A 274 53.22 -7.10 -35.99
C ARG A 274 53.07 -5.98 -37.01
N ARG A 275 52.53 -4.81 -36.61
CA ARG A 275 52.45 -3.61 -37.46
C ARG A 275 53.83 -3.20 -37.97
N LYS A 276 54.82 -3.01 -37.08
CA LYS A 276 56.19 -2.66 -37.48
C LYS A 276 56.83 -3.68 -38.43
N LYS A 277 56.54 -4.98 -38.25
CA LYS A 277 57.02 -6.02 -39.16
C LYS A 277 56.39 -5.92 -40.56
N ALA A 278 55.08 -5.67 -40.64
CA ALA A 278 54.40 -5.45 -41.91
C ALA A 278 54.87 -4.16 -42.62
N GLU A 279 55.09 -3.07 -41.87
CA GLU A 279 55.64 -1.81 -42.39
C GLU A 279 57.03 -2.02 -43.01
N GLY A 280 57.91 -2.79 -42.36
CA GLY A 280 59.20 -3.19 -42.93
C GLY A 280 59.07 -4.01 -44.22
N GLN A 281 58.13 -4.95 -44.30
CA GLN A 281 57.87 -5.73 -45.52
C GLN A 281 57.35 -4.85 -46.67
N VAL A 282 56.52 -3.84 -46.38
CA VAL A 282 56.07 -2.86 -47.38
C VAL A 282 57.23 -2.00 -47.89
N GLN A 283 58.14 -1.56 -47.01
CA GLN A 283 59.35 -0.84 -47.43
C GLN A 283 60.27 -1.70 -48.32
N GLU A 284 60.45 -2.98 -47.97
CA GLU A 284 61.25 -3.92 -48.76
C GLU A 284 60.65 -4.17 -50.16
N LEU A 285 59.31 -4.24 -50.27
CA LEU A 285 58.60 -4.36 -51.54
C LEU A 285 58.67 -3.07 -52.38
N LEU A 286 58.57 -1.90 -51.76
CA LEU A 286 58.73 -0.61 -52.45
C LEU A 286 60.14 -0.44 -53.03
N LEU A 287 61.17 -0.85 -52.29
CA LEU A 287 62.56 -0.87 -52.79
C LEU A 287 62.68 -1.80 -54.01
N LYS A 288 62.23 -3.05 -53.93
CA LYS A 288 62.26 -4.01 -55.06
C LYS A 288 61.46 -3.53 -56.26
N HIS A 289 60.33 -2.84 -56.05
CA HIS A 289 59.57 -2.23 -57.15
C HIS A 289 60.36 -1.11 -57.83
N SER A 290 60.99 -0.21 -57.06
CA SER A 290 61.84 0.86 -57.63
C SER A 290 63.05 0.32 -58.39
N GLU A 291 63.62 -0.80 -57.94
CA GLU A 291 64.75 -1.48 -58.57
C GLU A 291 64.33 -2.17 -59.89
N SER A 292 63.12 -2.76 -59.91
CA SER A 292 62.50 -3.31 -61.11
C SER A 292 62.13 -2.24 -62.14
N GLU A 293 61.61 -1.08 -61.71
CA GLU A 293 61.42 0.10 -62.58
C GLU A 293 62.74 0.54 -63.21
N ARG A 294 63.81 0.64 -62.41
CA ARG A 294 65.14 1.03 -62.87
C ARG A 294 65.67 0.07 -63.95
N GLN A 295 65.49 -1.23 -63.74
CA GLN A 295 65.83 -2.26 -64.74
C GLN A 295 64.95 -2.17 -66.00
N ARG A 296 63.65 -1.89 -65.88
CA ARG A 296 62.75 -1.70 -67.03
C ARG A 296 63.21 -0.54 -67.92
N VAL A 297 63.63 0.58 -67.32
CA VAL A 297 64.19 1.74 -68.04
C VAL A 297 65.52 1.38 -68.72
N GLU A 298 66.46 0.73 -68.03
CA GLU A 298 67.72 0.29 -68.63
C GLU A 298 67.53 -0.66 -69.83
N GLN A 299 66.52 -1.53 -69.80
CA GLN A 299 66.22 -2.43 -70.93
C GLN A 299 65.55 -1.67 -72.09
N ALA A 300 64.67 -0.70 -71.81
CA ALA A 300 64.06 0.14 -72.84
C ALA A 300 65.12 0.99 -73.58
N GLU A 301 66.11 1.55 -72.87
CA GLU A 301 67.23 2.26 -73.49
C GLU A 301 68.09 1.37 -74.39
N LYS A 302 68.36 0.12 -73.98
CA LYS A 302 69.11 -0.84 -74.81
C LYS A 302 68.33 -1.20 -76.07
N LEU A 303 67.02 -1.45 -75.95
CA LEU A 303 66.16 -1.79 -77.08
C LEU A 303 66.04 -0.62 -78.07
N SER A 304 65.98 0.62 -77.56
CA SER A 304 66.03 1.83 -78.40
C SER A 304 67.37 1.99 -79.15
N LYS A 305 68.51 1.61 -78.54
CA LYS A 305 69.82 1.64 -79.20
C LYS A 305 69.91 0.59 -80.31
N VAL A 306 69.48 -0.64 -80.04
CA VAL A 306 69.47 -1.73 -81.05
C VAL A 306 68.54 -1.39 -82.21
N GLN A 307 67.41 -0.71 -81.98
CA GLN A 307 66.55 -0.22 -83.06
C GLN A 307 67.28 0.83 -83.93
N ALA A 308 67.95 1.81 -83.31
CA ALA A 308 68.72 2.82 -84.06
C ALA A 308 69.90 2.21 -84.85
N GLU A 309 70.55 1.18 -84.32
CA GLU A 309 71.57 0.40 -85.04
C GLU A 309 70.97 -0.35 -86.24
N LEU A 310 69.81 -1.01 -86.06
CA LEU A 310 69.08 -1.69 -87.13
C LEU A 310 68.64 -0.73 -88.25
N ASP A 311 68.09 0.43 -87.90
CA ASP A 311 67.67 1.45 -88.88
C ASP A 311 68.86 1.98 -89.69
N ASN A 312 70.04 2.13 -89.05
CA ASN A 312 71.28 2.54 -89.71
C ASN A 312 71.87 1.44 -90.62
N VAL A 313 71.73 0.16 -90.25
CA VAL A 313 72.09 -0.97 -91.13
C VAL A 313 71.14 -1.05 -92.33
N ASN A 314 69.83 -0.81 -92.16
CA ASN A 314 68.87 -0.76 -93.25
C ASN A 314 69.18 0.39 -94.24
N ALA A 315 69.60 1.55 -93.73
CA ALA A 315 70.07 2.66 -94.57
C ALA A 315 71.31 2.26 -95.38
N LEU A 316 72.32 1.64 -94.75
CA LEU A 316 73.52 1.13 -95.43
C LEU A 316 73.20 0.06 -96.49
N LEU A 317 72.23 -0.82 -96.22
CA LEU A 317 71.78 -1.84 -97.18
C LEU A 317 71.18 -1.19 -98.43
N SER A 318 70.24 -0.25 -98.26
CA SER A 318 69.64 0.50 -99.38
C SER A 318 70.68 1.27 -100.20
N ASP A 319 71.70 1.81 -99.51
CA ASP A 319 72.82 2.53 -100.14
C ASP A 319 73.76 1.59 -100.92
N VAL A 320 73.85 0.30 -100.56
CA VAL A 320 74.57 -0.74 -101.32
C VAL A 320 73.73 -1.28 -102.48
N GLU A 321 72.43 -1.49 -102.28
CA GLU A 321 71.48 -1.87 -103.33
C GLU A 321 71.44 -0.82 -104.45
N GLY A 322 71.38 0.47 -104.10
CA GLY A 322 71.46 1.57 -105.07
C GLY A 322 72.75 1.57 -105.90
N LYS A 323 73.89 1.22 -105.28
CA LYS A 323 75.18 1.06 -105.99
C LYS A 323 75.19 -0.17 -106.89
N SER A 324 74.59 -1.28 -106.46
CA SER A 324 74.43 -2.51 -107.24
C SER A 324 73.55 -2.28 -108.48
N ILE A 325 72.39 -1.63 -108.31
CA ILE A 325 71.47 -1.25 -109.40
C ILE A 325 72.16 -0.31 -110.40
N LYS A 326 73.04 0.59 -109.94
CA LYS A 326 73.85 1.41 -110.83
C LYS A 326 74.86 0.57 -111.62
N ALA A 327 75.65 -0.26 -110.94
CA ALA A 327 76.65 -1.12 -111.58
C ALA A 327 76.03 -2.06 -112.64
N ALA A 328 74.84 -2.60 -112.38
CA ALA A 328 74.10 -3.41 -113.35
C ALA A 328 73.71 -2.63 -114.63
N LYS A 329 73.32 -1.35 -114.49
CA LYS A 329 73.05 -0.46 -115.64
C LYS A 329 74.32 -0.08 -116.39
N ASP A 330 75.41 0.20 -115.66
CA ASP A 330 76.71 0.52 -116.25
C ASP A 330 77.26 -0.69 -117.04
N CYS A 331 77.08 -1.93 -116.54
CA CYS A 331 77.38 -3.15 -117.30
C CYS A 331 76.53 -3.29 -118.57
N SER A 332 75.21 -3.10 -118.49
CA SER A 332 74.31 -3.20 -119.64
C SER A 332 74.65 -2.18 -120.75
N ALA A 333 75.15 -1.00 -120.38
CA ALA A 333 75.65 -0.02 -121.34
C ALA A 333 76.94 -0.48 -122.06
N VAL A 334 77.83 -1.19 -121.35
CA VAL A 334 79.04 -1.80 -121.94
C VAL A 334 78.70 -3.00 -122.83
N GLU A 335 77.69 -3.80 -122.46
CA GLU A 335 77.18 -4.89 -123.30
C GLU A 335 76.60 -4.36 -124.62
N SER A 336 75.85 -3.24 -124.59
CA SER A 336 75.38 -2.56 -125.80
C SER A 336 76.54 -2.08 -126.69
N GLN A 337 77.58 -1.46 -126.11
CA GLN A 337 78.76 -1.02 -126.86
C GLN A 337 79.56 -2.20 -127.47
N LEU A 338 79.59 -3.33 -126.78
CA LEU A 338 80.18 -4.56 -127.31
C LEU A 338 79.36 -5.10 -128.50
N GLN A 339 78.04 -5.00 -128.45
CA GLN A 339 77.15 -5.42 -129.52
C GLN A 339 77.28 -4.54 -130.78
N ASP A 340 77.39 -3.22 -130.62
CA ASP A 340 77.68 -2.28 -131.73
C ASP A 340 79.00 -2.63 -132.46
N VAL A 341 80.04 -3.00 -131.68
CA VAL A 341 81.34 -3.43 -132.22
C VAL A 341 81.25 -4.80 -132.92
N GLN A 342 80.36 -5.70 -132.46
CA GLN A 342 80.11 -6.98 -133.12
C GLN A 342 79.39 -6.81 -134.46
N GLU A 343 78.46 -5.86 -134.61
CA GLU A 343 77.82 -5.56 -135.90
C GLU A 343 78.82 -4.97 -136.91
N LEU A 344 79.70 -4.06 -136.47
CA LEU A 344 80.80 -3.54 -137.31
C LEU A 344 81.73 -4.66 -137.81
N LEU A 345 82.06 -5.63 -136.95
CA LEU A 345 82.86 -6.81 -137.33
C LEU A 345 82.14 -7.72 -138.34
N GLN A 346 80.81 -7.83 -138.28
CA GLN A 346 80.03 -8.60 -139.25
C GLN A 346 80.02 -7.92 -140.63
N GLU A 347 79.93 -6.60 -140.71
CA GLU A 347 79.93 -5.88 -141.99
C GLU A 347 81.32 -5.89 -142.67
N GLU A 348 82.41 -5.76 -141.90
CA GLU A 348 83.79 -6.06 -142.35
C GLU A 348 83.90 -7.49 -142.94
N THR A 349 83.36 -8.48 -142.22
CA THR A 349 83.37 -9.89 -142.64
C THR A 349 82.57 -10.10 -143.93
N ARG A 350 81.45 -9.38 -144.10
CA ARG A 350 80.59 -9.42 -145.28
C ARG A 350 81.29 -8.88 -146.53
N GLN A 351 82.05 -7.79 -146.39
CA GLN A 351 82.85 -7.23 -147.49
C GLN A 351 84.03 -8.16 -147.85
N LYS A 352 84.68 -8.77 -146.85
CA LYS A 352 85.75 -9.76 -147.06
C LYS A 352 85.28 -11.01 -147.82
N LEU A 353 84.07 -11.51 -147.54
CA LEU A 353 83.47 -12.64 -148.26
C LEU A 353 83.26 -12.34 -149.75
N SER A 354 82.84 -11.13 -150.11
CA SER A 354 82.65 -10.69 -151.51
C SER A 354 83.91 -10.86 -152.37
N HIS A 355 85.09 -10.61 -151.79
CA HIS A 355 86.36 -10.79 -152.49
C HIS A 355 86.83 -12.26 -152.52
N SER A 356 86.50 -13.07 -151.50
CA SER A 356 86.84 -14.50 -151.44
C SER A 356 86.18 -15.33 -152.54
N THR A 357 84.92 -15.05 -152.88
CA THR A 357 84.16 -15.79 -153.91
C THR A 357 84.80 -15.72 -155.30
N ARG A 358 85.65 -14.72 -155.56
CA ARG A 358 86.36 -14.51 -156.83
C ARG A 358 87.76 -15.16 -156.88
N LEU A 359 88.25 -15.67 -155.75
CA LEU A 359 89.49 -16.46 -155.67
C LEU A 359 89.18 -17.96 -155.74
N ARG A 360 88.17 -18.40 -154.99
CA ARG A 360 87.81 -19.82 -154.80
C ARG A 360 87.51 -20.58 -156.10
N GLN A 361 87.01 -19.88 -157.13
CA GLN A 361 86.77 -20.45 -158.47
C GLN A 361 88.06 -20.89 -159.23
N LEU A 362 89.25 -20.65 -158.68
CA LEU A 362 90.53 -21.10 -159.21
C LEU A 362 91.28 -22.07 -158.28
N GLU A 363 90.73 -22.37 -157.10
CA GLU A 363 91.39 -23.19 -156.07
C GLU A 363 90.73 -24.57 -155.91
N ASP A 364 89.44 -24.72 -156.24
CA ASP A 364 88.75 -26.02 -156.27
C ASP A 364 89.31 -26.98 -157.36
N GLU A 365 90.21 -26.51 -158.25
CA GLU A 365 91.00 -27.37 -159.16
C GLU A 365 92.21 -28.04 -158.46
N GLN A 366 92.60 -27.62 -157.24
CA GLN A 366 93.59 -28.34 -156.40
C GLN A 366 92.98 -29.51 -155.59
N ASN A 367 91.82 -29.96 -156.04
CA ASN A 367 91.15 -31.22 -155.76
C ASN A 367 92.05 -32.43 -155.40
N ASN A 368 91.49 -33.36 -154.62
CA ASN A 368 91.84 -34.78 -154.64
C ASN A 368 93.28 -35.20 -154.26
N LEU A 369 93.96 -34.44 -153.38
CA LEU A 369 95.23 -34.89 -152.80
C LEU A 369 95.21 -34.99 -151.26
N ARG A 370 94.54 -36.07 -150.81
CA ARG A 370 94.60 -36.74 -149.50
C ARG A 370 93.63 -36.20 -148.45
N GLU A 371 92.75 -36.99 -147.82
CA GLU A 371 92.70 -38.46 -147.74
C GLU A 371 94.05 -39.10 -147.34
N GLN A 372 94.57 -38.68 -146.19
CA GLN A 372 95.58 -39.40 -145.39
C GLN A 372 95.37 -39.04 -143.91
N LEU A 373 95.34 -40.07 -143.06
CA LEU A 373 95.22 -40.05 -141.60
C LEU A 373 93.92 -39.39 -141.09
N GLU A 374 92.93 -40.13 -140.57
CA GLU A 374 92.92 -41.55 -140.17
C GLU A 374 94.07 -41.95 -139.22
N GLU A 375 94.26 -41.18 -138.15
CA GLU A 375 94.77 -41.60 -136.84
C GLU A 375 94.42 -40.43 -135.89
N GLU A 376 93.50 -40.60 -134.93
CA GLU A 376 93.63 -41.26 -133.62
C GLU A 376 94.24 -40.33 -132.54
N GLU A 377 94.06 -40.69 -131.25
CA GLU A 377 94.76 -40.16 -130.06
C GLU A 377 94.89 -38.59 -129.95
N GLU A 378 94.14 -37.84 -129.13
CA GLU A 378 93.51 -38.13 -127.83
C GLU A 378 92.09 -37.54 -127.79
N SER A 379 91.01 -38.27 -127.46
CA SER A 379 90.74 -39.15 -126.31
C SER A 379 90.45 -38.45 -124.97
N LYS A 380 89.32 -38.85 -124.36
CA LYS A 380 89.22 -39.25 -122.94
C LYS A 380 89.85 -38.31 -121.90
N ARG A 381 89.06 -37.37 -121.31
CA ARG A 381 89.31 -36.94 -119.91
C ARG A 381 88.25 -36.22 -119.07
N ASN A 382 87.18 -35.58 -119.60
CA ASN A 382 86.44 -34.62 -118.74
C ASN A 382 84.93 -34.33 -119.01
N VAL A 383 84.10 -35.35 -119.29
CA VAL A 383 82.63 -35.23 -119.17
C VAL A 383 82.01 -36.39 -118.35
N GLU A 384 82.75 -36.86 -117.36
CA GLU A 384 82.43 -38.04 -116.54
C GLU A 384 81.76 -37.65 -115.20
N LYS A 385 81.01 -36.53 -115.17
CA LYS A 385 80.69 -35.83 -113.90
C LYS A 385 79.28 -35.24 -113.72
N GLN A 386 78.32 -35.49 -114.62
CA GLN A 386 76.95 -34.95 -114.49
C GLN A 386 75.84 -35.96 -114.86
N LEU A 387 75.94 -37.23 -114.41
CA LEU A 387 74.86 -38.21 -114.56
C LEU A 387 74.58 -39.08 -113.31
N GLN A 388 74.88 -38.56 -112.11
CA GLN A 388 74.54 -39.20 -110.83
C GLN A 388 73.90 -38.19 -109.86
N MET A 389 72.62 -37.82 -110.07
CA MET A 389 71.88 -37.02 -109.07
C MET A 389 70.35 -37.21 -109.05
N VAL A 390 69.76 -38.02 -109.95
CA VAL A 390 68.28 -38.08 -110.11
C VAL A 390 67.69 -39.50 -109.90
N GLN A 391 68.52 -40.48 -109.52
CA GLN A 391 68.08 -41.86 -109.24
C GLN A 391 67.85 -42.17 -107.74
N ALA A 392 67.75 -41.13 -106.89
CA ALA A 392 67.84 -41.25 -105.42
C ALA A 392 66.59 -40.74 -104.66
N GLN A 393 65.39 -40.85 -105.24
CA GLN A 393 64.13 -40.33 -104.64
C GLN A 393 62.97 -41.33 -104.55
N LEU A 394 63.16 -42.61 -104.91
CA LEU A 394 62.06 -43.60 -104.98
C LEU A 394 62.03 -44.64 -103.83
N THR A 395 63.02 -44.63 -102.93
CA THR A 395 63.21 -45.67 -101.89
C THR A 395 62.75 -45.25 -100.48
N GLU A 396 62.42 -43.97 -100.25
CA GLU A 396 61.99 -43.49 -98.92
C GLU A 396 60.52 -43.85 -98.59
N MET A 397 59.64 -43.89 -99.60
CA MET A 397 58.19 -44.09 -99.42
C MET A 397 57.74 -45.51 -99.03
N LYS A 398 58.65 -46.48 -98.91
CA LYS A 398 58.29 -47.87 -98.54
C LYS A 398 58.59 -48.27 -97.10
N LYS A 399 59.25 -47.42 -96.30
CA LYS A 399 59.71 -47.79 -94.94
C LYS A 399 58.95 -47.08 -93.81
N LYS A 400 57.63 -46.94 -93.95
CA LYS A 400 56.76 -46.16 -93.06
C LYS A 400 55.44 -46.84 -92.63
N VAL A 401 55.31 -48.15 -92.85
CA VAL A 401 54.04 -48.90 -92.66
C VAL A 401 54.13 -50.00 -91.60
N GLU A 402 55.32 -50.54 -91.31
CA GLU A 402 55.49 -51.74 -90.47
C GLU A 402 55.71 -51.44 -88.97
N GLN A 403 55.43 -50.22 -88.49
CA GLN A 403 55.65 -49.83 -87.09
C GLN A 403 54.36 -49.53 -86.29
N ASP A 404 53.18 -49.57 -86.93
CA ASP A 404 51.89 -49.17 -86.32
C ASP A 404 51.14 -50.30 -85.57
N ALA A 405 51.77 -51.47 -85.39
CA ALA A 405 51.14 -52.64 -84.74
C ALA A 405 51.17 -52.62 -83.20
N GLY A 406 51.96 -51.74 -82.57
CA GLY A 406 52.28 -51.81 -81.13
C GLY A 406 51.36 -51.04 -80.17
N CYS A 407 50.46 -50.18 -80.66
CA CYS A 407 49.74 -49.21 -79.82
C CYS A 407 48.33 -49.61 -79.38
N LEU A 408 47.85 -50.82 -79.72
CA LEU A 408 46.45 -51.21 -79.47
C LEU A 408 46.16 -51.69 -78.04
N GLU A 409 47.04 -52.50 -77.45
CA GLU A 409 46.80 -53.09 -76.11
C GLU A 409 46.83 -52.03 -74.99
N THR A 410 47.74 -51.05 -75.07
CA THR A 410 47.83 -49.94 -74.10
C THR A 410 46.63 -48.99 -74.17
N VAL A 411 46.00 -48.86 -75.35
CA VAL A 411 44.73 -48.13 -75.54
C VAL A 411 43.55 -48.92 -74.97
N GLU A 412 43.53 -50.24 -75.09
CA GLU A 412 42.51 -51.10 -74.44
C GLU A 412 42.59 -51.04 -72.90
N GLU A 413 43.80 -51.12 -72.31
CA GLU A 413 43.95 -51.06 -70.84
C GLU A 413 43.60 -49.68 -70.27
N SER A 414 44.03 -48.60 -70.92
CA SER A 414 43.67 -47.24 -70.51
C SER A 414 42.17 -46.97 -70.65
N LYS A 415 41.51 -47.48 -71.70
CA LYS A 415 40.04 -47.48 -71.83
C LYS A 415 39.35 -48.23 -70.68
N LYS A 416 39.82 -49.44 -70.35
CA LYS A 416 39.30 -50.24 -69.21
C LYS A 416 39.57 -49.59 -67.85
N ARG A 417 40.55 -48.70 -67.73
CA ARG A 417 40.80 -47.88 -66.54
C ARG A 417 39.82 -46.71 -66.45
N LEU A 418 39.75 -45.89 -67.51
CA LEU A 418 38.84 -44.75 -67.63
C LEU A 418 37.37 -45.16 -67.42
N GLN A 419 36.95 -46.34 -67.90
CA GLN A 419 35.59 -46.83 -67.69
C GLN A 419 35.27 -47.13 -66.22
N ARG A 420 36.22 -47.69 -65.44
CA ARG A 420 36.05 -47.87 -63.99
C ARG A 420 36.09 -46.55 -63.22
N ASP A 421 36.90 -45.59 -63.67
CA ASP A 421 36.92 -44.24 -63.10
C ASP A 421 35.61 -43.48 -63.39
N LEU A 422 34.98 -43.73 -64.54
CA LEU A 422 33.64 -43.23 -64.89
C LEU A 422 32.54 -43.87 -64.03
N GLU A 423 32.53 -45.20 -63.88
CA GLU A 423 31.60 -45.91 -63.00
C GLU A 423 31.75 -45.44 -61.54
N GLY A 424 33.00 -45.33 -61.06
CA GLY A 424 33.33 -44.84 -59.72
C GLY A 424 33.12 -43.35 -59.50
N THR A 425 32.90 -42.54 -60.55
CA THR A 425 32.46 -41.13 -60.42
C THR A 425 30.96 -40.99 -60.52
N ASN A 426 30.27 -41.78 -61.35
CA ASN A 426 28.80 -41.89 -61.36
C ASN A 426 28.26 -42.37 -60.01
N GLN A 427 28.86 -43.39 -59.38
CA GLN A 427 28.43 -43.86 -58.06
C GLN A 427 28.56 -42.77 -56.98
N ARG A 428 29.63 -41.96 -57.02
CA ARG A 428 29.77 -40.79 -56.14
C ARG A 428 28.75 -39.69 -56.45
N LEU A 429 28.34 -39.54 -57.71
CA LEU A 429 27.30 -38.59 -58.10
C LEU A 429 25.94 -39.02 -57.55
N GLU A 430 25.58 -40.30 -57.67
CA GLU A 430 24.37 -40.88 -57.08
C GLU A 430 24.35 -40.75 -55.54
N GLU A 431 25.47 -41.05 -54.87
CA GLU A 431 25.62 -40.82 -53.42
C GLU A 431 25.39 -39.35 -53.03
N LYS A 432 25.87 -38.40 -53.85
CA LYS A 432 25.64 -36.96 -53.62
C LYS A 432 24.20 -36.55 -53.92
N CYS A 433 23.57 -37.07 -54.95
CA CYS A 433 22.14 -36.85 -55.21
C CYS A 433 21.26 -37.39 -54.06
N ALA A 434 21.52 -38.61 -53.59
CA ALA A 434 20.83 -39.19 -52.44
C ALA A 434 21.10 -38.44 -51.12
N ALA A 435 22.28 -37.83 -50.98
CA ALA A 435 22.58 -36.93 -49.86
C ALA A 435 21.83 -35.59 -49.97
N TYR A 436 21.72 -35.00 -51.17
CA TYR A 436 20.94 -33.79 -51.42
C TYR A 436 19.45 -34.00 -51.19
N GLU A 437 18.87 -35.13 -51.64
CA GLU A 437 17.47 -35.48 -51.31
C GLU A 437 17.21 -35.55 -49.81
N LYS A 438 18.12 -36.19 -49.06
CA LYS A 438 18.01 -36.27 -47.59
C LYS A 438 18.13 -34.88 -46.96
N LEU A 439 19.04 -34.04 -47.47
CA LEU A 439 19.22 -32.68 -47.00
C LEU A 439 17.99 -31.81 -47.25
N ASP A 440 17.37 -31.90 -48.43
CA ASP A 440 16.16 -31.13 -48.74
C ASP A 440 14.95 -31.64 -47.94
N LYS A 441 14.81 -32.97 -47.74
CA LYS A 441 13.82 -33.56 -46.82
C LYS A 441 14.01 -33.10 -45.36
N THR A 442 15.24 -32.91 -44.90
CA THR A 442 15.49 -32.29 -43.57
C THR A 442 15.23 -30.79 -43.56
N LYS A 443 15.53 -30.07 -44.64
CA LYS A 443 15.27 -28.63 -44.80
C LYS A 443 13.77 -28.32 -44.80
N THR A 444 12.96 -29.08 -45.57
CA THR A 444 11.49 -28.90 -45.58
C THR A 444 10.88 -29.22 -44.22
N ARG A 445 11.37 -30.25 -43.52
CA ARG A 445 10.95 -30.53 -42.14
C ARG A 445 11.32 -29.39 -41.18
N LEU A 446 12.55 -28.89 -41.23
CA LEU A 446 13.00 -27.77 -40.39
C LEU A 446 12.25 -26.47 -40.71
N GLN A 447 11.78 -26.28 -41.95
CA GLN A 447 10.91 -25.17 -42.31
C GLN A 447 9.52 -25.33 -41.66
N GLN A 448 8.92 -26.52 -41.70
CA GLN A 448 7.65 -26.78 -41.00
C GLN A 448 7.78 -26.60 -39.48
N GLU A 449 8.83 -27.13 -38.87
CA GLU A 449 9.11 -26.93 -37.43
C GLU A 449 9.36 -25.45 -37.08
N LEU A 450 9.88 -24.64 -38.01
CA LEU A 450 10.01 -23.19 -37.84
C LEU A 450 8.66 -22.47 -38.01
N ASP A 451 7.86 -22.84 -39.00
CA ASP A 451 6.56 -22.23 -39.29
C ASP A 451 5.56 -22.51 -38.15
N ASP A 452 5.54 -23.72 -37.60
CA ASP A 452 4.76 -24.09 -36.40
C ASP A 452 5.19 -23.25 -35.17
N MET A 453 6.50 -23.10 -34.94
CA MET A 453 7.03 -22.27 -33.84
C MET A 453 6.75 -20.77 -34.02
N LEU A 454 6.56 -20.29 -35.24
CA LEU A 454 6.11 -18.92 -35.51
C LEU A 454 4.63 -18.75 -35.18
N VAL A 455 3.77 -19.73 -35.51
CA VAL A 455 2.35 -19.74 -35.15
C VAL A 455 2.17 -19.78 -33.62
N ASP A 456 2.92 -20.64 -32.92
CA ASP A 456 2.92 -20.69 -31.45
C ASP A 456 3.40 -19.36 -30.82
N GLN A 457 4.42 -18.73 -31.41
CA GLN A 457 4.90 -17.42 -30.94
C GLN A 457 3.82 -16.34 -31.08
N ASP A 458 3.13 -16.26 -32.22
CA ASP A 458 2.04 -15.28 -32.42
C ASP A 458 0.81 -15.60 -31.54
N HIS A 459 0.53 -16.88 -31.28
CA HIS A 459 -0.49 -17.27 -30.29
C HIS A 459 -0.13 -16.80 -28.88
N LEU A 460 1.13 -16.98 -28.45
CA LEU A 460 1.63 -16.48 -27.17
C LEU A 460 1.60 -14.94 -27.09
N ARG A 461 1.97 -14.23 -28.17
CA ARG A 461 1.84 -12.76 -28.26
C ARG A 461 0.39 -12.32 -28.10
N GLN A 462 -0.55 -13.02 -28.72
CA GLN A 462 -1.99 -12.76 -28.59
C GLN A 462 -2.49 -13.00 -27.17
N ILE A 463 -2.03 -14.06 -26.50
CA ILE A 463 -2.32 -14.32 -25.08
C ILE A 463 -1.78 -13.19 -24.20
N VAL A 464 -0.51 -12.81 -24.34
CA VAL A 464 0.11 -11.72 -23.56
C VAL A 464 -0.64 -10.40 -23.76
N SER A 465 -0.95 -10.02 -25.00
CA SER A 465 -1.74 -8.81 -25.28
C SER A 465 -3.13 -8.84 -24.64
N ASN A 466 -3.75 -10.02 -24.52
CA ASN A 466 -5.05 -10.17 -23.86
C ASN A 466 -4.93 -10.18 -22.32
N LEU A 467 -3.81 -10.65 -21.76
CA LEU A 467 -3.50 -10.52 -20.33
C LEU A 467 -3.21 -9.07 -19.95
N GLU A 468 -2.43 -8.32 -20.75
CA GLU A 468 -2.21 -6.88 -20.56
C GLU A 468 -3.52 -6.08 -20.57
N LYS A 469 -4.43 -6.38 -21.51
CA LYS A 469 -5.77 -5.76 -21.57
C LYS A 469 -6.62 -6.10 -20.35
N LYS A 470 -6.51 -7.32 -19.80
CA LYS A 470 -7.18 -7.69 -18.54
C LYS A 470 -6.57 -6.98 -17.34
N GLN A 471 -5.25 -6.92 -17.25
CA GLN A 471 -4.53 -6.24 -16.16
C GLN A 471 -4.93 -4.76 -16.10
N LYS A 472 -4.85 -4.04 -17.23
CA LYS A 472 -5.27 -2.62 -17.32
C LYS A 472 -6.74 -2.41 -16.91
N LYS A 473 -7.63 -3.38 -17.16
CA LYS A 473 -9.03 -3.33 -16.68
C LYS A 473 -9.14 -3.58 -15.17
N PHE A 474 -8.36 -4.49 -14.59
CA PHE A 474 -8.31 -4.68 -13.15
C PHE A 474 -7.72 -3.45 -12.44
N ASP A 475 -6.67 -2.85 -12.98
CA ASP A 475 -6.06 -1.62 -12.46
C ASP A 475 -7.06 -0.45 -12.52
N GLN A 476 -7.81 -0.33 -13.63
CA GLN A 476 -8.90 0.65 -13.76
C GLN A 476 -10.00 0.43 -12.72
N MET A 477 -10.56 -0.79 -12.62
CA MET A 477 -11.62 -1.09 -11.64
C MET A 477 -11.14 -0.86 -10.19
N LEU A 478 -9.87 -1.18 -9.89
CA LEU A 478 -9.27 -0.92 -8.58
C LEU A 478 -9.11 0.59 -8.30
N ALA A 479 -8.83 1.40 -9.31
CA ALA A 479 -8.80 2.86 -9.18
C ALA A 479 -10.22 3.44 -9.01
N GLU A 480 -11.20 2.92 -9.74
CA GLU A 480 -12.62 3.30 -9.62
C GLU A 480 -13.16 2.97 -8.23
N GLU A 481 -12.94 1.76 -7.71
CA GLU A 481 -13.32 1.36 -6.34
C GLU A 481 -12.59 2.18 -5.26
N LYS A 482 -11.31 2.52 -5.45
CA LYS A 482 -10.59 3.43 -4.54
C LYS A 482 -11.22 4.82 -4.52
N ASN A 483 -11.63 5.35 -5.67
CA ASN A 483 -12.31 6.64 -5.77
C ASN A 483 -13.73 6.62 -5.17
N ILE A 484 -14.46 5.50 -5.30
CA ILE A 484 -15.76 5.28 -4.65
C ILE A 484 -15.60 5.22 -3.13
N SER A 485 -14.63 4.46 -2.63
CA SER A 485 -14.29 4.36 -1.21
C SER A 485 -13.88 5.71 -0.61
N ALA A 486 -13.07 6.49 -1.33
CA ALA A 486 -12.71 7.86 -0.93
C ALA A 486 -13.94 8.79 -0.83
N ARG A 487 -14.88 8.71 -1.79
CA ARG A 487 -16.14 9.48 -1.72
C ARG A 487 -17.00 9.09 -0.52
N TYR A 488 -17.12 7.80 -0.20
CA TYR A 488 -17.85 7.38 1.00
C TYR A 488 -17.17 7.84 2.30
N ALA A 489 -15.84 7.96 2.33
CA ALA A 489 -15.14 8.59 3.45
C ALA A 489 -15.46 10.10 3.55
N GLU A 490 -15.40 10.84 2.43
CA GLU A 490 -15.79 12.26 2.39
C GLU A 490 -17.26 12.50 2.79
N GLU A 491 -18.17 11.63 2.37
CA GLU A 491 -19.60 11.70 2.73
C GLU A 491 -19.84 11.37 4.21
N ARG A 492 -19.15 10.36 4.75
CA ARG A 492 -19.15 10.07 6.20
C ARG A 492 -18.65 11.28 7.00
N ASP A 493 -17.50 11.83 6.63
CA ASP A 493 -16.86 12.93 7.37
C ASP A 493 -17.69 14.21 7.29
N ARG A 494 -18.37 14.45 6.16
CA ARG A 494 -19.37 15.52 6.01
C ARG A 494 -20.61 15.29 6.90
N ALA A 495 -21.14 14.07 6.95
CA ALA A 495 -22.27 13.73 7.82
C ALA A 495 -21.90 13.83 9.32
N GLU A 496 -20.67 13.48 9.69
CA GLU A 496 -20.15 13.61 11.05
C GLU A 496 -19.93 15.09 11.44
N ALA A 497 -19.47 15.92 10.49
CA ALA A 497 -19.39 17.38 10.68
C ALA A 497 -20.79 18.02 10.84
N GLU A 498 -21.76 17.64 10.00
CA GLU A 498 -23.16 18.05 10.15
C GLU A 498 -23.77 17.60 11.50
N ALA A 499 -23.43 16.40 11.98
CA ALA A 499 -23.88 15.91 13.28
C ALA A 499 -23.33 16.78 14.43
N ARG A 500 -22.02 17.08 14.42
CA ARG A 500 -21.39 18.00 15.38
C ARG A 500 -21.97 19.41 15.32
N GLU A 501 -22.32 19.90 14.13
CA GLU A 501 -22.97 21.21 14.00
C GLU A 501 -24.37 21.20 14.61
N LYS A 502 -25.17 20.15 14.36
CA LYS A 502 -26.51 19.97 14.93
C LYS A 502 -26.46 19.82 16.46
N GLU A 503 -25.49 19.08 16.98
CA GLU A 503 -25.19 18.99 18.42
C GLU A 503 -24.81 20.35 19.02
N THR A 504 -23.93 21.11 18.34
CA THR A 504 -23.53 22.46 18.78
C THR A 504 -24.71 23.43 18.79
N ARG A 505 -25.59 23.38 17.77
CA ARG A 505 -26.83 24.17 17.73
C ARG A 505 -27.81 23.75 18.83
N ALA A 506 -27.93 22.46 19.14
CA ALA A 506 -28.76 21.99 20.26
C ALA A 506 -28.24 22.54 21.61
N LEU A 507 -26.94 22.46 21.87
CA LEU A 507 -26.32 23.02 23.07
C LEU A 507 -26.45 24.55 23.16
N ALA A 508 -26.48 25.27 22.03
CA ALA A 508 -26.77 26.69 22.00
C ALA A 508 -28.23 27.00 22.38
N LEU A 509 -29.19 26.27 21.79
CA LEU A 509 -30.62 26.40 22.10
C LEU A 509 -30.94 26.03 23.55
N THR A 510 -30.26 25.03 24.14
CA THR A 510 -30.39 24.73 25.57
C THR A 510 -29.94 25.92 26.43
N ARG A 511 -28.83 26.58 26.09
CA ARG A 511 -28.35 27.77 26.83
C ARG A 511 -29.26 28.99 26.68
N GLU A 512 -29.86 29.19 25.50
CA GLU A 512 -30.90 30.22 25.34
C GLU A 512 -32.15 29.89 26.16
N LEU A 513 -32.57 28.62 26.23
CA LEU A 513 -33.69 28.19 27.06
C LEU A 513 -33.42 28.36 28.56
N ASP A 514 -32.23 27.96 29.02
CA ASP A 514 -31.78 28.17 30.40
C ASP A 514 -31.78 29.67 30.75
N SER A 515 -31.20 30.51 29.89
CA SER A 515 -31.17 31.97 30.08
C SER A 515 -32.57 32.60 30.07
N LEU A 516 -33.50 32.11 29.26
CA LEU A 516 -34.91 32.54 29.28
C LEU A 516 -35.65 32.06 30.54
N MET A 517 -35.27 30.92 31.11
CA MET A 517 -35.76 30.46 32.41
C MET A 517 -35.24 31.36 33.54
N ASP A 518 -33.95 31.69 33.54
CA ASP A 518 -33.35 32.60 34.54
C ASP A 518 -34.04 33.98 34.51
N VAL A 519 -34.19 34.59 33.33
CA VAL A 519 -34.92 35.87 33.15
C VAL A 519 -36.37 35.77 33.62
N LYS A 520 -37.03 34.62 33.41
CA LYS A 520 -38.39 34.39 33.87
C LYS A 520 -38.46 34.24 35.40
N GLU A 521 -37.47 33.62 36.04
CA GLU A 521 -37.38 33.60 37.50
C GLU A 521 -37.03 34.98 38.08
N GLU A 522 -36.19 35.78 37.43
CA GLU A 522 -35.92 37.17 37.82
C GLU A 522 -37.20 38.02 37.77
N LEU A 523 -38.03 37.86 36.73
CA LEU A 523 -39.34 38.51 36.65
C LEU A 523 -40.31 38.00 37.72
N ASP A 524 -40.32 36.70 38.03
CA ASP A 524 -41.14 36.15 39.13
C ASP A 524 -40.65 36.65 40.52
N ARG A 525 -39.33 36.82 40.71
CA ARG A 525 -38.73 37.45 41.91
C ARG A 525 -39.08 38.93 42.01
N GLY A 526 -38.97 39.69 40.92
CA GLY A 526 -39.36 41.10 40.85
C GLY A 526 -40.85 41.33 41.14
N ASN A 527 -41.73 40.45 40.62
CA ASN A 527 -43.15 40.48 40.93
C ASN A 527 -43.47 40.13 42.40
N LYS A 528 -42.62 39.34 43.09
CA LYS A 528 -42.73 39.14 44.54
C LYS A 528 -42.27 40.38 45.31
N LEU A 529 -41.13 40.96 44.94
CA LEU A 529 -40.59 42.19 45.55
C LEU A 529 -41.58 43.35 45.48
N LEU A 530 -42.14 43.62 44.30
CA LEU A 530 -43.14 44.69 44.12
C LEU A 530 -44.43 44.46 44.94
N ARG A 531 -44.78 43.21 45.25
CA ARG A 531 -45.90 42.91 46.17
C ARG A 531 -45.52 43.15 47.64
N ALA A 532 -44.34 42.71 48.04
CA ALA A 532 -43.81 42.97 49.38
C ALA A 532 -43.66 44.49 49.64
N GLU A 533 -43.13 45.25 48.68
CA GLU A 533 -43.04 46.71 48.75
C GLU A 533 -44.42 47.39 48.83
N MET A 534 -45.45 46.84 48.16
CA MET A 534 -46.84 47.32 48.31
C MET A 534 -47.44 46.99 49.68
N GLU A 535 -47.09 45.86 50.29
CA GLU A 535 -47.52 45.47 51.64
C GLU A 535 -46.78 46.28 52.71
N ASP A 536 -45.47 46.48 52.57
CA ASP A 536 -44.65 47.31 53.45
C ASP A 536 -44.98 48.81 53.36
N LEU A 537 -45.35 49.34 52.18
CA LEU A 537 -45.85 50.72 52.05
C LEU A 537 -47.24 50.92 52.68
N VAL A 538 -48.03 49.85 52.85
CA VAL A 538 -49.28 49.88 53.63
C VAL A 538 -48.98 49.81 55.13
N SER A 539 -47.98 49.01 55.54
CA SER A 539 -47.55 48.84 56.94
C SER A 539 -46.81 50.07 57.51
N SER A 540 -45.83 50.61 56.77
CA SER A 540 -44.94 51.71 57.18
C SER A 540 -45.65 53.07 57.36
N LYS A 541 -46.96 53.14 57.15
CA LYS A 541 -47.74 54.36 57.24
C LYS A 541 -48.06 54.76 58.68
N ASP A 542 -48.14 53.80 59.60
CA ASP A 542 -48.77 54.01 60.91
C ASP A 542 -47.77 54.25 62.07
N ASP A 543 -46.49 53.87 61.95
CA ASP A 543 -45.51 53.82 63.05
C ASP A 543 -44.34 54.86 62.98
N VAL A 544 -44.59 56.07 62.47
CA VAL A 544 -43.56 57.14 62.37
C VAL A 544 -43.43 57.98 63.67
N GLY A 545 -44.17 57.63 64.73
CA GLY A 545 -44.51 58.57 65.82
C GLY A 545 -43.64 58.63 67.09
N LYS A 546 -42.73 57.68 67.35
CA LYS A 546 -42.15 57.49 68.71
C LYS A 546 -40.63 57.66 68.86
N ASN A 547 -39.83 57.39 67.83
CA ASN A 547 -38.41 57.07 67.99
C ASN A 547 -37.48 58.30 67.95
N LEU A 548 -37.72 59.31 68.80
CA LEU A 548 -36.91 60.55 68.84
C LEU A 548 -36.21 60.84 70.17
N GLU A 549 -36.72 60.34 71.31
CA GLU A 549 -36.24 60.70 72.65
C GLU A 549 -35.35 59.63 73.32
N GLU A 550 -35.35 58.40 72.83
CA GLU A 550 -34.50 57.29 73.32
C GLU A 550 -33.04 57.38 72.81
N LEU A 551 -32.81 58.18 71.75
CA LEU A 551 -31.53 58.29 71.03
C LEU A 551 -30.40 58.97 71.82
N GLU A 552 -30.70 59.77 72.85
CA GLU A 552 -29.66 60.49 73.61
C GLU A 552 -29.02 59.64 74.72
N ASP A 553 -29.77 58.72 75.35
CA ASP A 553 -29.21 57.77 76.34
C ASP A 553 -28.50 56.59 75.66
N GLU A 554 -28.99 56.10 74.51
CA GLU A 554 -28.27 55.10 73.70
C GLU A 554 -26.91 55.63 73.22
N LEU A 555 -26.75 56.94 73.00
CA LEU A 555 -25.51 57.54 72.51
C LEU A 555 -24.33 57.28 73.46
N GLN A 556 -24.53 57.44 74.77
CA GLN A 556 -23.43 57.25 75.73
C GLN A 556 -23.08 55.77 75.97
N ALA A 557 -24.05 54.86 75.85
CA ALA A 557 -23.80 53.42 75.85
C ALA A 557 -23.10 52.95 74.57
N THR A 558 -23.49 53.51 73.42
CA THR A 558 -22.86 53.21 72.13
C THR A 558 -21.46 53.77 72.01
N GLU A 559 -21.03 54.81 72.75
CA GLU A 559 -19.64 55.27 72.73
C GLU A 559 -18.63 54.28 73.37
N ASP A 560 -18.94 53.65 74.51
CA ASP A 560 -18.04 52.60 75.07
C ASP A 560 -18.11 51.31 74.23
N ALA A 561 -19.29 50.95 73.73
CA ALA A 561 -19.44 49.84 72.78
C ALA A 561 -18.66 50.12 71.48
N LYS A 562 -18.67 51.35 70.98
CA LYS A 562 -17.91 51.81 69.81
C LYS A 562 -16.41 51.69 70.03
N LEU A 563 -15.86 52.10 71.18
CA LEU A 563 -14.42 51.93 71.44
C LEU A 563 -14.00 50.45 71.40
N ARG A 564 -14.82 49.55 71.95
CA ARG A 564 -14.59 48.09 71.87
C ARG A 564 -14.75 47.55 70.45
N LEU A 565 -15.78 47.99 69.73
CA LEU A 565 -16.01 47.67 68.32
C LEU A 565 -14.92 48.24 67.41
N GLU A 566 -14.30 49.37 67.75
CA GLU A 566 -13.27 50.04 66.96
C GLU A 566 -11.91 49.37 67.16
N VAL A 567 -11.60 48.88 68.36
CA VAL A 567 -10.46 47.95 68.60
C VAL A 567 -10.68 46.61 67.88
N ASN A 568 -11.88 46.01 67.99
CA ASN A 568 -12.21 44.77 67.28
C ASN A 568 -12.22 44.98 65.75
N MET A 569 -12.65 46.14 65.26
CA MET A 569 -12.62 46.52 63.85
C MET A 569 -11.19 46.71 63.38
N GLN A 570 -10.30 47.31 64.18
CA GLN A 570 -8.87 47.38 63.84
C GLN A 570 -8.22 45.99 63.81
N ALA A 571 -8.58 45.10 64.73
CA ALA A 571 -8.12 43.70 64.71
C ALA A 571 -8.64 42.93 63.48
N MET A 572 -9.94 43.01 63.20
CA MET A 572 -10.59 42.41 62.03
C MET A 572 -10.09 43.01 60.72
N LYS A 573 -9.80 44.32 60.68
CA LYS A 573 -9.21 45.01 59.52
C LYS A 573 -7.77 44.56 59.31
N ALA A 574 -6.95 44.50 60.36
CA ALA A 574 -5.58 43.99 60.25
C ALA A 574 -5.53 42.49 59.90
N GLN A 575 -6.57 41.72 60.23
CA GLN A 575 -6.75 40.36 59.72
C GLN A 575 -7.19 40.37 58.25
N TYR A 576 -8.20 41.16 57.87
CA TYR A 576 -8.67 41.28 56.50
C TYR A 576 -7.59 41.79 55.54
N GLU A 577 -6.73 42.71 55.97
CA GLU A 577 -5.56 43.18 55.22
C GLU A 577 -4.50 42.07 55.04
N ARG A 578 -4.34 41.18 56.03
CA ARG A 578 -3.49 39.97 55.90
C ARG A 578 -4.11 38.90 55.00
N ASP A 579 -5.41 38.66 55.11
CA ASP A 579 -6.15 37.70 54.30
C ASP A 579 -6.29 38.19 52.84
N LEU A 580 -6.38 39.50 52.63
CA LEU A 580 -6.31 40.16 51.33
C LEU A 580 -4.91 40.05 50.73
N ALA A 581 -3.86 40.40 51.48
CA ALA A 581 -2.48 40.25 51.03
C ALA A 581 -2.14 38.79 50.67
N GLY A 582 -2.58 37.81 51.47
CA GLY A 582 -2.42 36.39 51.15
C GLY A 582 -3.22 35.93 49.92
N ARG A 583 -4.38 36.52 49.64
CA ARG A 583 -5.13 36.30 48.40
C ARG A 583 -4.45 36.95 47.19
N ASP A 584 -3.88 38.13 47.35
CA ASP A 584 -3.14 38.84 46.31
C ASP A 584 -1.81 38.16 45.99
N GLU A 585 -1.08 37.65 46.98
CA GLU A 585 0.10 36.80 46.78
C GLU A 585 -0.27 35.48 46.08
N MET A 586 -1.35 34.80 46.50
CA MET A 586 -1.84 33.61 45.79
C MET A 586 -2.32 33.93 44.36
N GLY A 587 -2.88 35.12 44.13
CA GLY A 587 -3.27 35.63 42.83
C GLY A 587 -2.07 35.89 41.92
N GLU A 588 -1.05 36.55 42.44
CA GLU A 588 0.24 36.76 41.76
C GLU A 588 1.00 35.45 41.51
N GLU A 589 0.94 34.47 42.41
CA GLU A 589 1.56 33.16 42.21
C GLU A 589 0.82 32.35 41.13
N LYS A 590 -0.52 32.33 41.15
CA LYS A 590 -1.34 31.76 40.05
C LYS A 590 -1.06 32.46 38.72
N LYS A 591 -0.96 33.78 38.72
CA LYS A 591 -0.61 34.60 37.54
C LYS A 591 0.79 34.28 37.01
N ARG A 592 1.80 34.10 37.88
CA ARG A 592 3.15 33.64 37.49
C ARG A 592 3.13 32.22 36.94
N SER A 593 2.34 31.32 37.52
CA SER A 593 2.15 29.96 37.03
C SER A 593 1.52 29.94 35.63
N LEU A 594 0.45 30.70 35.41
CA LEU A 594 -0.19 30.86 34.10
C LEU A 594 0.74 31.50 33.06
N VAL A 595 1.51 32.54 33.44
CA VAL A 595 2.53 33.16 32.55
C VAL A 595 3.66 32.18 32.22
N LYS A 596 4.02 31.27 33.13
CA LYS A 596 4.97 30.19 32.86
C LYS A 596 4.39 29.19 31.85
N GLN A 597 3.16 28.70 32.08
CA GLN A 597 2.47 27.79 31.15
C GLN A 597 2.30 28.40 29.75
N VAL A 598 1.96 29.69 29.65
CA VAL A 598 1.88 30.40 28.36
C VAL A 598 3.23 30.41 27.66
N ARG A 599 4.34 30.70 28.36
CA ARG A 599 5.69 30.65 27.77
C ARG A 599 6.13 29.25 27.34
N GLU A 600 5.70 28.22 28.07
CA GLU A 600 5.97 26.82 27.72
C GLU A 600 5.22 26.45 26.44
N MET A 601 3.93 26.78 26.33
CA MET A 601 3.15 26.61 25.08
C MET A 601 3.66 27.48 23.92
N GLU A 602 4.15 28.71 24.18
CA GLU A 602 4.78 29.57 23.18
C GLU A 602 6.06 28.94 22.62
N MET A 603 6.89 28.31 23.48
CA MET A 603 8.08 27.58 23.02
C MET A 603 7.71 26.33 22.21
N GLU A 604 6.72 25.56 22.64
CA GLU A 604 6.23 24.38 21.92
C GLU A 604 5.70 24.76 20.52
N LEU A 605 4.88 25.82 20.42
CA LEU A 605 4.42 26.38 19.13
C LEU A 605 5.56 26.88 18.26
N GLU A 606 6.59 27.49 18.84
CA GLU A 606 7.74 28.00 18.09
C GLU A 606 8.66 26.87 17.62
N ASP A 607 8.74 25.74 18.31
CA ASP A 607 9.44 24.54 17.85
C ASP A 607 8.63 23.71 16.85
N GLU A 608 7.30 23.60 16.99
CA GLU A 608 6.41 23.06 15.95
C GLU A 608 6.55 23.86 14.64
N ARG A 609 6.60 25.19 14.71
CA ARG A 609 6.83 26.06 13.54
C ARG A 609 8.17 25.76 12.86
N LYS A 610 9.25 25.55 13.63
CA LYS A 610 10.57 25.16 13.10
C LYS A 610 10.50 23.77 12.44
N GLN A 611 9.91 22.78 13.09
CA GLN A 611 9.76 21.43 12.53
C GLN A 611 8.91 21.43 11.25
N ARG A 612 7.79 22.16 11.23
CA ARG A 612 6.93 22.34 10.06
C ARG A 612 7.65 23.04 8.92
N SER A 613 8.48 24.06 9.21
CA SER A 613 9.32 24.72 8.23
C SER A 613 10.37 23.77 7.63
N ALA A 614 11.05 22.98 8.47
CA ALA A 614 12.00 21.95 8.04
C ALA A 614 11.33 20.85 7.19
N ALA A 615 10.14 20.39 7.56
CA ALA A 615 9.35 19.43 6.78
C ALA A 615 8.92 20.00 5.41
N VAL A 616 8.53 21.27 5.33
CA VAL A 616 8.23 21.95 4.06
C VAL A 616 9.48 22.12 3.20
N ALA A 617 10.64 22.41 3.79
CA ALA A 617 11.91 22.48 3.07
C ALA A 617 12.34 21.11 2.53
N ALA A 618 12.25 20.04 3.34
CA ALA A 618 12.53 18.67 2.92
C ALA A 618 11.59 18.21 1.80
N ARG A 619 10.28 18.51 1.91
CA ARG A 619 9.30 18.25 0.85
C ARG A 619 9.65 18.99 -0.45
N LYS A 620 9.95 20.29 -0.38
CA LYS A 620 10.35 21.08 -1.56
C LYS A 620 11.62 20.54 -2.21
N LYS A 621 12.55 20.00 -1.42
CA LYS A 621 13.73 19.32 -1.96
C LYS A 621 13.32 18.05 -2.72
N MET A 622 12.50 17.18 -2.13
CA MET A 622 12.02 15.98 -2.83
C MET A 622 11.19 16.31 -4.09
N GLU A 623 10.41 17.40 -4.09
CA GLU A 623 9.71 17.90 -5.28
C GLU A 623 10.64 18.49 -6.37
N LEU A 624 11.90 18.78 -6.06
CA LEU A 624 12.96 19.11 -7.02
C LEU A 624 13.71 17.86 -7.47
N ASP A 625 14.22 17.06 -6.51
CA ASP A 625 14.93 15.80 -6.76
C ASP A 625 14.09 14.88 -7.70
N LEU A 626 12.76 14.83 -7.52
CA LEU A 626 11.84 14.07 -8.38
C LEU A 626 11.72 14.63 -9.80
N LYS A 627 11.70 15.97 -9.98
CA LYS A 627 11.68 16.60 -11.32
C LYS A 627 12.98 16.43 -12.09
N GLU A 628 14.11 16.41 -11.39
CA GLU A 628 15.41 16.09 -11.99
C GLU A 628 15.46 14.63 -12.47
N LEU A 629 14.87 13.71 -11.71
CA LEU A 629 14.68 12.31 -12.12
C LEU A 629 13.72 12.16 -13.31
N GLU A 630 12.59 12.87 -13.32
CA GLU A 630 11.66 12.91 -14.47
C GLU A 630 12.38 13.40 -15.74
N ALA A 631 13.11 14.51 -15.66
CA ALA A 631 13.88 15.04 -16.79
C ALA A 631 14.99 14.07 -17.25
N GLY A 632 15.63 13.36 -16.32
CA GLY A 632 16.62 12.30 -16.61
C GLY A 632 16.01 11.11 -17.35
N ILE A 633 14.82 10.66 -16.92
CA ILE A 633 14.05 9.60 -17.58
C ILE A 633 13.63 10.01 -18.99
N ASP A 634 13.19 11.26 -19.17
CA ASP A 634 12.81 11.81 -20.47
C ASP A 634 13.99 11.89 -21.46
N MET A 635 15.19 12.24 -20.98
CA MET A 635 16.42 12.16 -21.78
C MET A 635 16.81 10.72 -22.10
N ALA A 636 16.73 9.81 -21.13
CA ALA A 636 17.02 8.38 -21.36
C ALA A 636 16.07 7.76 -22.40
N ASN A 637 14.77 8.10 -22.36
CA ASN A 637 13.77 7.68 -23.34
C ASN A 637 14.07 8.21 -24.75
N LYS A 638 14.44 9.50 -24.89
CA LYS A 638 14.85 10.08 -26.18
C LYS A 638 16.08 9.37 -26.75
N ASN A 639 17.12 9.18 -25.93
CA ASN A 639 18.34 8.47 -26.33
C ASN A 639 18.05 7.01 -26.76
N ARG A 640 17.15 6.32 -26.04
CA ARG A 640 16.67 4.97 -26.39
C ARG A 640 15.96 4.96 -27.75
N ASP A 641 15.09 5.94 -28.00
CA ASP A 641 14.33 6.02 -29.26
C ASP A 641 15.21 6.39 -30.45
N GLU A 642 16.27 7.16 -30.24
CA GLU A 642 17.32 7.41 -31.23
C GLU A 642 18.17 6.16 -31.50
N ALA A 643 18.57 5.42 -30.46
CA ALA A 643 19.23 4.13 -30.62
C ALA A 643 18.34 3.10 -31.38
N LEU A 644 17.04 3.07 -31.11
CA LEU A 644 16.07 2.24 -31.85
C LEU A 644 15.91 2.68 -33.32
N LYS A 645 15.99 3.98 -33.62
CA LYS A 645 16.04 4.47 -35.02
C LYS A 645 17.34 4.06 -35.72
N GLN A 646 18.48 4.17 -35.04
CA GLN A 646 19.78 3.72 -35.58
C GLN A 646 19.79 2.20 -35.82
N LEU A 647 19.29 1.40 -34.88
CA LEU A 647 19.16 -0.05 -35.03
C LEU A 647 18.30 -0.42 -36.25
N LYS A 648 17.13 0.23 -36.41
CA LYS A 648 16.27 0.02 -37.60
C LYS A 648 16.97 0.42 -38.90
N LYS A 649 17.76 1.49 -38.92
CA LYS A 649 18.55 1.90 -40.09
C LYS A 649 19.61 0.86 -40.46
N LEU A 650 20.39 0.39 -39.47
CA LEU A 650 21.39 -0.67 -39.68
C LEU A 650 20.74 -1.99 -40.14
N GLN A 651 19.57 -2.34 -39.59
CA GLN A 651 18.83 -3.53 -39.96
C GLN A 651 18.20 -3.44 -41.37
N ALA A 652 17.88 -2.23 -41.85
CA ALA A 652 17.52 -2.00 -43.25
C ALA A 652 18.74 -2.17 -44.16
N GLN A 653 19.85 -1.48 -43.87
CA GLN A 653 21.10 -1.58 -44.65
C GLN A 653 21.62 -3.03 -44.73
N MET A 654 21.45 -3.83 -43.67
CA MET A 654 21.77 -5.27 -43.69
C MET A 654 20.87 -6.07 -44.67
N LYS A 655 19.58 -5.74 -44.78
CA LYS A 655 18.68 -6.36 -45.76
C LYS A 655 19.02 -5.95 -47.19
N ASP A 656 19.37 -4.69 -47.38
CA ASP A 656 19.77 -4.17 -48.70
C ASP A 656 21.07 -4.88 -49.17
N LEU A 657 22.08 -5.02 -48.31
CA LEU A 657 23.30 -5.77 -48.59
C LEU A 657 23.07 -7.28 -48.83
N ILE A 658 22.12 -7.91 -48.12
CA ILE A 658 21.73 -9.29 -48.40
C ILE A 658 21.11 -9.40 -49.80
N ARG A 659 20.27 -8.44 -50.18
CA ARG A 659 19.63 -8.40 -51.50
C ARG A 659 20.65 -8.22 -52.62
N GLU A 660 21.60 -7.29 -52.47
CA GLU A 660 22.72 -7.13 -53.42
C GLU A 660 23.57 -8.42 -53.54
N LEU A 661 23.75 -9.17 -52.44
CA LEU A 661 24.50 -10.43 -52.43
C LEU A 661 23.74 -11.58 -53.11
N ASP A 662 22.41 -11.62 -53.02
CA ASP A 662 21.59 -12.60 -53.75
C ASP A 662 21.37 -12.19 -55.22
N ASP A 663 21.22 -10.91 -55.54
CA ASP A 663 21.17 -10.41 -56.93
C ASP A 663 22.50 -10.68 -57.67
N THR A 664 23.65 -10.48 -57.01
CA THR A 664 24.97 -10.84 -57.58
C THR A 664 25.20 -12.35 -57.66
N ARG A 665 24.60 -13.17 -56.79
CA ARG A 665 24.56 -14.63 -56.96
C ARG A 665 23.77 -15.04 -58.20
N MET A 666 22.56 -14.51 -58.37
CA MET A 666 21.72 -14.79 -59.53
C MET A 666 22.45 -14.45 -60.83
N SER A 667 23.05 -13.25 -60.92
CA SER A 667 23.86 -12.86 -62.08
C SER A 667 25.05 -13.82 -62.33
N ARG A 668 25.72 -14.29 -61.27
CA ARG A 668 26.81 -15.28 -61.42
C ARG A 668 26.30 -16.64 -61.91
N GLU A 669 25.09 -17.04 -61.54
CA GLU A 669 24.47 -18.29 -62.01
C GLU A 669 23.99 -18.18 -63.46
N GLU A 670 23.45 -17.04 -63.88
CA GLU A 670 23.16 -16.74 -65.29
C GLU A 670 24.42 -16.77 -66.17
N ILE A 671 25.52 -16.15 -65.72
CA ILE A 671 26.82 -16.18 -66.42
C ILE A 671 27.36 -17.63 -66.52
N LEU A 672 27.19 -18.44 -65.46
CA LEU A 672 27.54 -19.87 -65.48
C LEU A 672 26.65 -20.69 -66.41
N ALA A 673 25.37 -20.35 -66.56
CA ALA A 673 24.46 -21.00 -67.50
C ALA A 673 24.84 -20.65 -68.95
N GLN A 674 25.07 -19.37 -69.25
CA GLN A 674 25.53 -18.91 -70.57
C GLN A 674 26.87 -19.56 -70.97
N SER A 675 27.83 -19.61 -70.03
CA SER A 675 29.14 -20.25 -70.24
C SER A 675 29.02 -21.74 -70.60
N LYS A 676 28.14 -22.49 -69.90
CA LYS A 676 27.86 -23.90 -70.24
C LYS A 676 27.17 -24.06 -71.60
N GLU A 677 26.38 -23.08 -72.04
CA GLU A 677 25.75 -23.12 -73.36
C GLU A 677 26.74 -22.77 -74.49
N THR A 678 27.66 -21.82 -74.27
CA THR A 678 28.75 -21.57 -75.23
C THR A 678 29.73 -22.73 -75.29
N GLU A 679 30.03 -23.41 -74.17
CA GLU A 679 30.82 -24.65 -74.15
C GLU A 679 30.14 -25.78 -74.94
N LYS A 680 28.82 -25.94 -74.84
CA LYS A 680 28.05 -26.88 -75.68
C LYS A 680 28.10 -26.53 -77.16
N LYS A 681 27.97 -25.25 -77.51
CA LYS A 681 28.05 -24.77 -78.90
C LYS A 681 29.44 -24.99 -79.49
N LEU A 682 30.50 -24.76 -78.71
CA LEU A 682 31.88 -25.04 -79.11
C LEU A 682 32.08 -26.53 -79.42
N LYS A 683 31.64 -27.43 -78.53
CA LYS A 683 31.73 -28.89 -78.73
C LYS A 683 30.90 -29.40 -79.90
N GLY A 684 29.80 -28.72 -80.24
CA GLY A 684 29.08 -28.94 -81.50
C GLY A 684 29.95 -28.61 -82.71
N MET A 685 30.51 -27.40 -82.76
CA MET A 685 31.40 -26.97 -83.84
C MET A 685 32.68 -27.82 -83.96
N GLU A 686 33.23 -28.33 -82.84
CA GLU A 686 34.34 -29.28 -82.84
C GLU A 686 33.96 -30.63 -83.49
N ALA A 687 32.73 -31.12 -83.23
CA ALA A 687 32.21 -32.33 -83.87
C ALA A 687 31.91 -32.12 -85.37
N ASP A 688 31.28 -30.99 -85.73
CA ASP A 688 31.02 -30.61 -87.12
C ASP A 688 32.33 -30.48 -87.92
N MET A 689 33.37 -29.90 -87.30
CA MET A 689 34.72 -29.80 -87.89
C MET A 689 35.36 -31.18 -88.11
N LEU A 690 35.21 -32.10 -87.16
CA LEU A 690 35.72 -33.48 -87.32
C LEU A 690 34.99 -34.21 -88.45
N GLN A 691 33.67 -34.09 -88.54
CA GLN A 691 32.90 -34.66 -89.66
C GLN A 691 33.37 -34.08 -91.01
N MET A 692 33.59 -32.77 -91.10
CA MET A 692 34.12 -32.13 -92.32
C MET A 692 35.53 -32.60 -92.68
N GLN A 693 36.37 -32.96 -91.69
CA GLN A 693 37.68 -33.58 -91.93
C GLN A 693 37.56 -35.03 -92.43
N GLU A 694 36.59 -35.82 -91.92
CA GLU A 694 36.31 -37.16 -92.42
C GLU A 694 35.74 -37.14 -93.85
N GLU A 695 34.84 -36.22 -94.16
CA GLU A 695 34.30 -35.99 -95.52
C GLU A 695 35.40 -35.55 -96.50
N LEU A 696 36.30 -34.66 -96.09
CA LEU A 696 37.48 -34.27 -96.89
C LEU A 696 38.41 -35.47 -97.13
N ALA A 697 38.69 -36.28 -96.10
CA ALA A 697 39.52 -37.48 -96.24
C ALA A 697 38.87 -38.55 -97.13
N ALA A 698 37.53 -38.64 -97.16
CA ALA A 698 36.80 -39.48 -98.10
C ALA A 698 36.93 -38.96 -99.54
N ALA A 699 36.78 -37.64 -99.76
CA ALA A 699 36.97 -37.01 -101.07
C ALA A 699 38.40 -37.19 -101.60
N GLU A 700 39.42 -37.10 -100.75
CA GLU A 700 40.82 -37.38 -101.14
C GLU A 700 41.05 -38.83 -101.58
N ARG A 701 40.39 -39.81 -100.94
CA ARG A 701 40.47 -41.22 -101.34
C ARG A 701 39.89 -41.43 -102.74
N VAL A 702 38.69 -40.89 -103.00
CA VAL A 702 38.04 -40.94 -104.32
C VAL A 702 38.90 -40.28 -105.39
N LYS A 703 39.51 -39.12 -105.08
CA LYS A 703 40.44 -38.43 -105.98
C LYS A 703 41.65 -39.30 -106.32
N ARG A 704 42.28 -39.96 -105.35
CA ARG A 704 43.45 -40.85 -105.59
C ARG A 704 43.07 -42.06 -106.45
N GLN A 705 41.89 -42.64 -106.22
CA GLN A 705 41.40 -43.77 -107.00
C GLN A 705 41.20 -43.40 -108.49
N ALA A 706 40.58 -42.25 -108.78
CA ALA A 706 40.45 -41.73 -110.14
C ALA A 706 41.80 -41.33 -110.80
N GLN A 707 42.83 -41.01 -110.00
CA GLN A 707 44.18 -40.79 -110.52
C GLN A 707 44.89 -42.11 -110.85
N GLN A 708 44.63 -43.19 -110.09
CA GLN A 708 45.20 -44.51 -110.37
C GLN A 708 44.59 -45.13 -111.64
N GLU A 709 43.26 -45.02 -111.82
CA GLU A 709 42.56 -45.45 -113.04
C GLU A 709 43.09 -44.77 -114.31
N ARG A 710 43.53 -43.50 -114.22
CA ARG A 710 44.20 -42.78 -115.31
C ARG A 710 45.54 -43.41 -115.69
N ASP A 711 46.34 -43.79 -114.69
CA ASP A 711 47.72 -44.24 -114.90
C ASP A 711 47.78 -45.70 -115.35
N GLU A 712 46.85 -46.54 -114.88
CA GLU A 712 46.65 -47.90 -115.40
C GLU A 712 46.27 -47.88 -116.90
N LEU A 713 45.38 -46.96 -117.31
CA LEU A 713 45.06 -46.72 -118.74
C LEU A 713 46.25 -46.18 -119.56
N GLN A 714 47.19 -45.48 -118.92
CA GLN A 714 48.37 -44.93 -119.61
C GLN A 714 49.46 -45.99 -119.84
N ASP A 715 49.63 -46.92 -118.90
CA ASP A 715 50.58 -48.04 -119.04
C ASP A 715 50.04 -49.15 -119.97
N GLU A 716 48.73 -49.34 -120.07
CA GLU A 716 48.14 -50.28 -121.04
C GLU A 716 48.29 -49.81 -122.50
N ILE A 717 48.35 -48.48 -122.74
CA ILE A 717 48.72 -47.89 -124.04
C ILE A 717 50.19 -48.15 -124.40
N ASN A 718 51.10 -48.07 -123.42
CA ASN A 718 52.55 -48.17 -123.66
C ASN A 718 53.03 -49.63 -123.89
N ASN A 719 52.32 -50.63 -123.37
CA ASN A 719 52.78 -52.03 -123.35
C ASN A 719 52.54 -52.85 -124.65
N GLN A 720 52.03 -52.24 -125.73
CA GLN A 720 51.66 -52.99 -126.95
C GLN A 720 52.70 -53.00 -128.10
N ALA A 721 53.96 -52.59 -127.85
CA ALA A 721 55.01 -52.48 -128.87
C ALA A 721 56.14 -53.54 -128.75
N SER A 722 55.98 -54.65 -129.49
CA SER A 722 57.03 -55.62 -129.91
C SER A 722 57.76 -56.48 -128.85
N LYS A 723 57.65 -57.81 -129.01
CA LYS A 723 58.44 -58.84 -128.30
C LYS A 723 59.57 -59.38 -129.20
N ASN A 724 60.43 -60.24 -128.62
CA ASN A 724 61.42 -61.14 -129.25
C ASN A 724 62.74 -60.48 -129.70
N ALA A 725 63.93 -61.10 -129.56
CA ALA A 725 64.28 -62.42 -129.01
C ALA A 725 65.64 -62.41 -128.28
N GLN A 726 65.93 -63.46 -127.51
CA GLN A 726 67.18 -63.68 -126.78
C GLN A 726 68.23 -64.50 -127.59
N VAL A 727 69.37 -64.78 -126.95
CA VAL A 727 70.38 -65.81 -127.31
C VAL A 727 71.35 -65.48 -128.46
N VAL A 728 72.24 -64.52 -128.19
CA VAL A 728 73.70 -64.70 -128.44
C VAL A 728 74.45 -64.47 -127.13
N GLU A 729 74.01 -65.19 -126.10
CA GLU A 729 74.73 -65.31 -124.83
C GLU A 729 76.03 -66.10 -125.07
N GLU A 730 77.18 -65.61 -124.59
CA GLU A 730 78.30 -66.35 -123.98
C GLU A 730 79.61 -65.52 -123.93
N ARG A 731 79.95 -64.77 -125.00
CA ARG A 731 81.34 -64.29 -125.20
C ARG A 731 81.87 -63.21 -124.25
N ARG A 732 81.02 -62.53 -123.46
CA ARG A 732 81.44 -61.49 -122.48
C ARG A 732 81.33 -61.91 -121.00
N ARG A 733 80.95 -63.16 -120.74
CA ARG A 733 80.84 -63.74 -119.38
C ARG A 733 82.18 -63.84 -118.61
N LEU A 734 83.30 -63.53 -119.27
CA LEU A 734 84.66 -63.60 -118.72
C LEU A 734 85.26 -62.23 -118.35
N GLU A 735 84.72 -61.11 -118.83
CA GLU A 735 85.22 -59.76 -118.49
C GLU A 735 84.65 -59.27 -117.14
N ALA A 736 83.43 -59.66 -116.80
CA ALA A 736 82.72 -59.21 -115.60
C ALA A 736 83.23 -59.78 -114.26
N ARG A 737 84.22 -60.70 -114.26
CA ARG A 737 84.69 -61.39 -113.05
C ARG A 737 85.78 -60.63 -112.28
N ILE A 738 86.32 -59.55 -112.85
CA ILE A 738 87.43 -58.79 -112.26
C ILE A 738 86.90 -57.61 -111.41
N ALA A 739 85.96 -56.81 -111.94
CA ALA A 739 85.39 -55.66 -111.23
C ALA A 739 84.69 -56.03 -109.90
N GLN A 740 84.14 -57.26 -109.82
CA GLN A 740 83.39 -57.74 -108.66
C GLN A 740 84.24 -57.96 -107.39
N LEU A 741 85.57 -57.85 -107.47
CA LEU A 741 86.48 -57.93 -106.31
C LEU A 741 87.06 -56.58 -105.87
N GLU A 742 86.73 -55.50 -106.57
CA GLU A 742 87.12 -54.13 -106.19
C GLU A 742 85.97 -53.45 -105.41
N GLU A 743 84.72 -53.75 -105.77
CA GLU A 743 83.49 -53.27 -105.11
C GLU A 743 83.36 -53.75 -103.64
N GLU A 744 83.69 -55.03 -103.37
CA GLU A 744 83.62 -55.64 -102.02
C GLU A 744 84.59 -55.02 -100.99
N LEU A 745 85.58 -54.20 -101.41
CA LEU A 745 86.56 -53.57 -100.52
C LEU A 745 86.14 -52.16 -100.07
N GLU A 746 85.30 -51.46 -100.85
CA GLU A 746 84.84 -50.11 -100.53
C GLU A 746 83.60 -50.12 -99.59
N GLU A 747 82.75 -51.16 -99.67
CA GLU A 747 81.55 -51.29 -98.81
C GLU A 747 81.88 -51.32 -97.30
N GLU A 748 82.94 -52.03 -96.88
CA GLU A 748 83.31 -52.14 -95.46
C GLU A 748 83.89 -50.85 -94.86
N GLN A 749 84.53 -50.01 -95.68
CA GLN A 749 84.99 -48.70 -95.21
C GLN A 749 83.79 -47.77 -94.96
N CYS A 750 82.80 -47.76 -95.86
CA CYS A 750 81.59 -46.95 -95.69
C CYS A 750 80.72 -47.43 -94.51
N ASN A 751 80.56 -48.74 -94.31
CA ASN A 751 79.84 -49.31 -93.16
C ASN A 751 80.46 -48.88 -91.82
N THR A 752 81.79 -48.86 -91.74
CA THR A 752 82.52 -48.48 -90.52
C THR A 752 82.24 -47.02 -90.11
N GLU A 753 82.16 -46.09 -91.06
CA GLU A 753 81.81 -44.69 -90.76
C GLU A 753 80.33 -44.53 -90.38
N LEU A 754 79.43 -45.22 -91.09
CA LEU A 754 77.99 -45.12 -90.85
C LEU A 754 77.57 -45.66 -89.47
N ILE A 755 78.28 -46.66 -88.95
CA ILE A 755 78.11 -47.19 -87.58
C ILE A 755 78.59 -46.16 -86.54
N ASN A 756 79.73 -45.50 -86.78
CA ASN A 756 80.27 -44.50 -85.85
C ASN A 756 79.33 -43.28 -85.70
N ASP A 757 78.74 -42.79 -86.79
CA ASP A 757 77.81 -41.66 -86.72
C ASP A 757 76.43 -42.02 -86.14
N ARG A 758 75.99 -43.28 -86.30
CA ARG A 758 74.85 -43.82 -85.52
C ARG A 758 75.16 -43.87 -84.02
N LEU A 759 76.37 -44.30 -83.64
CA LEU A 759 76.80 -44.36 -82.25
C LEU A 759 76.83 -42.96 -81.60
N LYS A 760 77.41 -41.95 -82.28
CA LYS A 760 77.39 -40.55 -81.82
C LYS A 760 75.98 -40.00 -81.60
N LYS A 761 75.05 -40.26 -82.53
CA LYS A 761 73.65 -39.82 -82.40
C LYS A 761 72.93 -40.53 -81.25
N ALA A 762 73.16 -41.83 -81.06
CA ALA A 762 72.62 -42.57 -79.92
C ALA A 762 73.17 -42.06 -78.57
N MET A 763 74.46 -41.71 -78.50
CA MET A 763 75.06 -41.09 -77.32
C MET A 763 74.44 -39.72 -77.01
N LEU A 764 74.38 -38.80 -77.99
CA LEU A 764 73.74 -37.49 -77.82
C LEU A 764 72.28 -37.59 -77.36
N GLN A 765 71.53 -38.54 -77.92
CA GLN A 765 70.13 -38.77 -77.54
C GLN A 765 70.00 -39.38 -76.13
N THR A 766 70.98 -40.18 -75.70
CA THR A 766 71.08 -40.71 -74.33
C THR A 766 71.43 -39.62 -73.32
N ASP A 767 72.37 -38.73 -73.67
CA ASP A 767 72.75 -37.59 -72.83
C ASP A 767 71.60 -36.58 -72.68
N GLN A 768 70.87 -36.31 -73.76
CA GLN A 768 69.68 -35.46 -73.70
C GLN A 768 68.57 -36.09 -72.83
N MET A 769 68.30 -37.39 -72.98
CA MET A 769 67.38 -38.13 -72.09
C MET A 769 67.84 -38.09 -70.61
N ASN A 770 69.15 -38.13 -70.33
CA ASN A 770 69.68 -37.99 -68.97
C ASN A 770 69.47 -36.58 -68.41
N VAL A 771 69.61 -35.53 -69.22
CA VAL A 771 69.32 -34.14 -68.83
C VAL A 771 67.83 -33.98 -68.52
N GLU A 772 66.95 -34.47 -69.39
CA GLU A 772 65.49 -34.40 -69.22
C GLU A 772 65.03 -35.20 -67.98
N LEU A 773 65.55 -36.41 -67.78
CA LEU A 773 65.29 -37.23 -66.58
C LEU A 773 65.79 -36.54 -65.28
N THR A 774 66.89 -35.80 -65.35
CA THR A 774 67.43 -35.05 -64.19
C THR A 774 66.59 -33.80 -63.90
N ALA A 775 66.14 -33.10 -64.94
CA ALA A 775 65.21 -31.98 -64.82
C ALA A 775 63.88 -32.44 -64.20
N GLU A 776 63.32 -33.56 -64.66
CA GLU A 776 62.04 -34.08 -64.16
C GLU A 776 62.15 -34.60 -62.72
N ARG A 777 63.26 -35.24 -62.34
CA ARG A 777 63.56 -35.55 -60.93
C ARG A 777 63.58 -34.29 -60.05
N SER A 778 64.16 -33.19 -60.52
CA SER A 778 64.14 -31.90 -59.82
C SER A 778 62.75 -31.24 -59.75
N SER A 779 61.87 -31.56 -60.70
CA SER A 779 60.48 -31.12 -60.76
C SER A 779 59.65 -31.87 -59.72
N SER A 780 59.68 -33.20 -59.79
CA SER A 780 59.03 -34.10 -58.84
C SER A 780 59.43 -33.81 -57.39
N GLN A 781 60.73 -33.65 -57.10
CA GLN A 781 61.21 -33.35 -55.74
C GLN A 781 60.70 -32.00 -55.20
N ARG A 782 60.48 -30.99 -56.05
CA ARG A 782 59.82 -29.73 -55.66
C ARG A 782 58.33 -29.91 -55.38
N VAL A 783 57.63 -30.71 -56.19
CA VAL A 783 56.20 -31.02 -56.01
C VAL A 783 55.97 -31.82 -54.73
N GLU A 784 56.81 -32.83 -54.43
CA GLU A 784 56.76 -33.57 -53.17
C GLU A 784 57.06 -32.67 -51.95
N GLY A 785 58.05 -31.78 -52.05
CA GLY A 785 58.35 -30.79 -51.01
C GLY A 785 57.16 -29.87 -50.72
N ALA A 786 56.54 -29.31 -51.77
CA ALA A 786 55.35 -28.47 -51.65
C ALA A 786 54.16 -29.23 -51.06
N ARG A 787 53.94 -30.49 -51.50
CA ARG A 787 52.89 -31.36 -50.95
C ARG A 787 53.12 -31.65 -49.46
N ALA A 788 54.34 -32.01 -49.06
CA ALA A 788 54.66 -32.28 -47.66
C ALA A 788 54.48 -31.04 -46.76
N GLN A 789 54.73 -29.84 -47.28
CA GLN A 789 54.46 -28.58 -46.59
C GLN A 789 52.95 -28.31 -46.45
N LEU A 790 52.16 -28.55 -47.49
CA LEU A 790 50.69 -28.44 -47.46
C LEU A 790 50.02 -29.48 -46.54
N GLU A 791 50.55 -30.69 -46.46
CA GLU A 791 50.10 -31.72 -45.51
C GLU A 791 50.41 -31.35 -44.05
N ARG A 792 51.56 -30.71 -43.78
CA ARG A 792 51.88 -30.14 -42.45
C ARG A 792 50.93 -28.99 -42.09
N GLN A 793 50.72 -28.03 -42.99
CA GLN A 793 49.78 -26.93 -42.76
C GLN A 793 48.35 -27.42 -42.52
N ASN A 794 47.90 -28.45 -43.23
CA ASN A 794 46.59 -29.07 -42.98
C ASN A 794 46.50 -29.74 -41.59
N LYS A 795 47.58 -30.35 -41.09
CA LYS A 795 47.61 -30.88 -39.71
C LYS A 795 47.56 -29.77 -38.66
N GLU A 796 48.34 -28.71 -38.83
CA GLU A 796 48.31 -27.55 -37.91
C GLU A 796 46.95 -26.84 -37.88
N LEU A 797 46.32 -26.66 -39.04
CA LEU A 797 44.98 -26.06 -39.15
C LEU A 797 43.90 -26.95 -38.52
N LYS A 798 43.98 -28.28 -38.67
CA LYS A 798 43.07 -29.22 -37.99
C LYS A 798 43.24 -29.21 -36.48
N LEU A 799 44.48 -29.16 -35.98
CA LEU A 799 44.75 -29.04 -34.54
C LEU A 799 44.21 -27.72 -33.98
N LYS A 800 44.48 -26.59 -34.63
CA LYS A 800 43.91 -25.28 -34.24
C LYS A 800 42.38 -25.25 -34.25
N LEU A 801 41.75 -25.89 -35.24
CA LEU A 801 40.29 -26.02 -35.28
C LEU A 801 39.78 -26.79 -34.06
N GLN A 802 40.43 -27.91 -33.72
CA GLN A 802 40.06 -28.76 -32.59
C GLN A 802 40.29 -28.08 -31.23
N GLU A 803 41.35 -27.27 -31.09
CA GLU A 803 41.62 -26.42 -29.93
C GLU A 803 40.58 -25.29 -29.78
N LEU A 804 40.18 -24.66 -30.89
CA LEU A 804 39.12 -23.64 -30.90
C LEU A 804 37.75 -24.25 -30.56
N GLU A 805 37.38 -25.39 -31.13
CA GLU A 805 36.16 -26.11 -30.77
C GLU A 805 36.14 -26.52 -29.30
N GLY A 806 37.28 -26.98 -28.76
CA GLY A 806 37.43 -27.34 -27.35
C GLY A 806 37.28 -26.15 -26.40
N THR A 807 37.94 -25.02 -26.70
CA THR A 807 37.84 -23.79 -25.90
C THR A 807 36.47 -23.12 -25.99
N VAL A 808 35.82 -23.16 -27.16
CA VAL A 808 34.43 -22.69 -27.33
C VAL A 808 33.44 -23.56 -26.56
N LYS A 809 33.55 -24.90 -26.62
CA LYS A 809 32.72 -25.81 -25.79
C LYS A 809 32.96 -25.60 -24.30
N SER A 810 34.20 -25.36 -23.88
CA SER A 810 34.55 -25.03 -22.50
C SER A 810 33.83 -23.76 -22.03
N LYS A 811 33.93 -22.65 -22.79
CA LYS A 811 33.23 -21.40 -22.48
C LYS A 811 31.71 -21.56 -22.43
N TYR A 812 31.10 -22.25 -23.40
CA TYR A 812 29.65 -22.48 -23.36
C TYR A 812 29.24 -23.32 -22.13
N LYS A 813 29.98 -24.36 -21.76
CA LYS A 813 29.67 -25.17 -20.58
C LYS A 813 29.82 -24.38 -19.27
N ALA A 814 30.83 -23.52 -19.17
CA ALA A 814 31.01 -22.62 -18.02
C ALA A 814 29.87 -21.59 -17.92
N ASN A 815 29.52 -20.92 -19.02
CA ASN A 815 28.43 -19.95 -19.05
C ASN A 815 27.07 -20.61 -18.74
N MET A 816 26.82 -21.81 -19.27
CA MET A 816 25.59 -22.56 -19.01
C MET A 816 25.47 -22.93 -17.52
N SER A 817 26.56 -23.40 -16.90
CA SER A 817 26.55 -23.74 -15.47
C SER A 817 26.44 -22.51 -14.56
N ALA A 818 26.99 -21.35 -14.98
CA ALA A 818 26.78 -20.07 -14.30
C ALA A 818 25.33 -19.58 -14.41
N LEU A 819 24.66 -19.83 -15.54
CA LEU A 819 23.24 -19.52 -15.73
C LEU A 819 22.34 -20.47 -14.92
N GLU A 820 22.64 -21.77 -14.89
CA GLU A 820 21.97 -22.76 -14.04
C GLU A 820 22.05 -22.38 -12.54
N ALA A 821 23.24 -22.02 -12.06
CA ALA A 821 23.44 -21.54 -10.69
C ALA A 821 22.66 -20.25 -10.39
N LYS A 822 22.55 -19.35 -11.37
CA LYS A 822 21.80 -18.09 -11.23
C LYS A 822 20.28 -18.29 -11.27
N ILE A 823 19.79 -19.27 -12.02
CA ILE A 823 18.38 -19.72 -11.98
C ILE A 823 18.07 -20.27 -10.59
N ALA A 824 18.89 -21.19 -10.07
CA ALA A 824 18.70 -21.75 -8.73
C ALA A 824 18.69 -20.68 -7.61
N GLN A 825 19.55 -19.65 -7.70
CA GLN A 825 19.51 -18.51 -6.77
C GLN A 825 18.22 -17.68 -6.88
N LEU A 826 17.70 -17.47 -8.09
CA LEU A 826 16.45 -16.73 -8.30
C LEU A 826 15.23 -17.54 -7.82
N GLU A 827 15.25 -18.87 -7.97
CA GLU A 827 14.24 -19.77 -7.40
C GLU A 827 14.28 -19.76 -5.86
N GLU A 828 15.47 -19.79 -5.25
CA GLU A 828 15.63 -19.68 -3.79
C GLU A 828 15.17 -18.32 -3.25
N GLN A 829 15.46 -17.22 -3.97
CA GLN A 829 14.95 -15.88 -3.65
C GLN A 829 13.43 -15.80 -3.75
N LEU A 830 12.83 -16.34 -4.82
CA LEU A 830 11.37 -16.35 -5.01
C LEU A 830 10.65 -17.14 -3.91
N ASP A 831 11.24 -18.26 -3.46
CA ASP A 831 10.66 -19.05 -2.38
C ASP A 831 10.85 -18.39 -1.00
N MET A 832 11.98 -17.71 -0.76
CA MET A 832 12.16 -16.82 0.41
C MET A 832 11.13 -15.69 0.44
N GLU A 833 11.00 -14.92 -0.63
CA GLU A 833 10.03 -13.81 -0.75
C GLU A 833 8.58 -14.31 -0.61
N THR A 834 8.28 -15.50 -1.14
CA THR A 834 6.98 -16.15 -0.96
C THR A 834 6.71 -16.51 0.51
N ARG A 835 7.71 -16.99 1.26
CA ARG A 835 7.60 -17.28 2.70
C ARG A 835 7.46 -15.99 3.52
N GLU A 836 8.22 -14.95 3.21
CA GLU A 836 8.13 -13.63 3.86
C GLU A 836 6.76 -12.98 3.63
N ARG A 837 6.24 -13.01 2.40
CA ARG A 837 4.88 -12.55 2.07
C ARG A 837 3.81 -13.31 2.86
N GLN A 838 3.98 -14.62 3.06
CA GLN A 838 3.08 -15.41 3.92
C GLN A 838 3.22 -15.04 5.41
N ALA A 839 4.42 -14.71 5.89
CA ALA A 839 4.65 -14.25 7.26
C ALA A 839 4.00 -12.89 7.50
N ALA A 840 4.23 -11.91 6.61
CA ALA A 840 3.59 -10.60 6.62
C ALA A 840 2.05 -10.72 6.60
N THR A 841 1.49 -11.57 5.73
CA THR A 841 0.03 -11.82 5.69
C THR A 841 -0.51 -12.40 7.01
N LYS A 842 0.26 -13.23 7.71
CA LYS A 842 -0.10 -13.76 9.04
C LYS A 842 0.05 -12.69 10.14
N LEU A 843 1.01 -11.77 10.01
CA LEU A 843 1.20 -10.65 10.93
C LEU A 843 0.06 -9.63 10.81
N VAL A 844 -0.30 -9.22 9.60
CA VAL A 844 -1.45 -8.33 9.32
C VAL A 844 -2.74 -8.90 9.93
N ARG A 845 -3.03 -10.19 9.72
CA ARG A 845 -4.21 -10.86 10.32
C ARG A 845 -4.17 -10.95 11.85
N ARG A 846 -3.02 -10.76 12.50
CA ARG A 846 -2.89 -10.66 13.96
C ARG A 846 -3.06 -9.22 14.44
N THR A 847 -2.51 -8.23 13.73
CA THR A 847 -2.71 -6.82 14.08
C THR A 847 -4.15 -6.36 13.81
N GLU A 848 -4.79 -6.82 12.74
CA GLU A 848 -6.23 -6.63 12.48
C GLU A 848 -7.13 -7.16 13.60
N LYS A 849 -6.75 -8.29 14.23
CA LYS A 849 -7.49 -8.84 15.37
C LYS A 849 -7.30 -7.99 16.63
N LYS A 850 -6.04 -7.69 16.98
CA LYS A 850 -5.72 -6.79 18.10
C LYS A 850 -6.40 -5.42 17.95
N LEU A 851 -6.44 -4.87 16.73
CA LEU A 851 -7.10 -3.59 16.46
C LEU A 851 -8.61 -3.68 16.71
N LYS A 852 -9.27 -4.77 16.35
CA LYS A 852 -10.70 -5.00 16.65
C LYS A 852 -10.96 -5.22 18.14
N GLU A 853 -10.05 -5.90 18.84
CA GLU A 853 -10.09 -6.08 20.30
C GLU A 853 -9.95 -4.72 21.01
N VAL A 854 -9.01 -3.85 20.58
CA VAL A 854 -8.83 -2.49 21.11
C VAL A 854 -10.02 -1.58 20.77
N ILE A 855 -10.59 -1.65 19.56
CA ILE A 855 -11.79 -0.87 19.21
C ILE A 855 -12.98 -1.25 20.11
N LEU A 856 -13.20 -2.55 20.34
CA LEU A 856 -14.23 -3.02 21.28
C LEU A 856 -13.98 -2.53 22.72
N GLN A 857 -12.73 -2.56 23.19
CA GLN A 857 -12.36 -2.02 24.50
C GLN A 857 -12.65 -0.51 24.59
N VAL A 858 -12.32 0.27 23.56
CA VAL A 858 -12.61 1.72 23.52
C VAL A 858 -14.12 2.00 23.48
N ASP A 859 -14.91 1.22 22.76
CA ASP A 859 -16.38 1.35 22.75
C ASP A 859 -17.00 1.03 24.12
N ASP A 860 -16.49 0.03 24.84
CA ASP A 860 -16.96 -0.33 26.19
C ASP A 860 -16.46 0.65 27.27
N GLU A 861 -15.22 1.16 27.17
CA GLU A 861 -14.72 2.26 28.01
C GLU A 861 -15.52 3.55 27.81
N ARG A 862 -15.90 3.85 26.55
CA ARG A 862 -16.79 4.97 26.22
C ARG A 862 -18.18 4.79 26.84
N ARG A 863 -18.77 3.60 26.76
CA ARG A 863 -20.05 3.27 27.43
C ARG A 863 -19.97 3.41 28.95
N ASN A 864 -18.88 2.94 29.57
CA ASN A 864 -18.67 3.09 31.01
C ASN A 864 -18.53 4.57 31.41
N THR A 865 -17.80 5.36 30.61
CA THR A 865 -17.66 6.82 30.79
C THR A 865 -19.02 7.52 30.69
N GLU A 866 -19.85 7.13 29.72
CA GLU A 866 -21.20 7.66 29.53
C GLU A 866 -22.14 7.27 30.68
N GLN A 867 -22.09 6.03 31.18
CA GLN A 867 -22.80 5.62 32.39
C GLN A 867 -22.35 6.37 33.65
N HIS A 868 -21.07 6.66 33.79
CA HIS A 868 -20.55 7.46 34.91
C HIS A 868 -20.97 8.93 34.82
N LYS A 869 -21.01 9.51 33.61
CA LYS A 869 -21.59 10.84 33.38
C LYS A 869 -23.08 10.84 33.78
N ASP A 870 -23.84 9.84 33.33
CA ASP A 870 -25.24 9.65 33.68
C ASP A 870 -25.49 9.50 35.20
N GLN A 871 -24.53 8.92 35.94
CA GLN A 871 -24.56 8.86 37.40
C GLN A 871 -24.22 10.21 38.04
N VAL A 872 -23.21 10.92 37.54
CA VAL A 872 -22.82 12.25 38.01
C VAL A 872 -23.94 13.26 37.80
N ASP A 873 -24.63 13.25 36.65
CA ASP A 873 -25.74 14.16 36.37
C ASP A 873 -26.98 13.84 37.24
N LYS A 874 -27.22 12.57 37.58
CA LYS A 874 -28.25 12.14 38.56
C LYS A 874 -27.88 12.55 40.00
N LEU A 875 -26.60 12.49 40.37
CA LEU A 875 -26.13 12.98 41.67
C LEU A 875 -26.19 14.52 41.75
N ASN A 876 -25.83 15.23 40.69
CA ASN A 876 -25.89 16.69 40.59
C ASN A 876 -27.32 17.22 40.66
N SER A 877 -28.27 16.60 39.95
CA SER A 877 -29.70 16.95 40.05
C SER A 877 -30.27 16.68 41.43
N ARG A 878 -29.92 15.54 42.07
CA ARG A 878 -30.28 15.26 43.47
C ARG A 878 -29.62 16.24 44.45
N MET A 879 -28.39 16.68 44.20
CA MET A 879 -27.71 17.70 45.01
C MET A 879 -28.40 19.07 44.89
N LYS A 880 -28.82 19.47 43.67
CA LYS A 880 -29.64 20.67 43.46
C LYS A 880 -30.97 20.59 44.20
N GLN A 881 -31.65 19.43 44.16
CA GLN A 881 -32.90 19.20 44.89
C GLN A 881 -32.70 19.29 46.42
N LEU A 882 -31.65 18.67 46.96
CA LEU A 882 -31.34 18.72 48.40
C LEU A 882 -30.94 20.13 48.87
N LYS A 883 -30.20 20.90 48.05
CA LYS A 883 -29.93 22.32 48.33
C LYS A 883 -31.21 23.14 48.40
N ARG A 884 -32.10 22.98 47.41
CA ARG A 884 -33.40 23.65 47.41
C ARG A 884 -34.26 23.27 48.62
N GLN A 885 -34.24 22.01 49.05
CA GLN A 885 -34.95 21.59 50.27
C GLN A 885 -34.34 22.18 51.55
N LEU A 886 -33.01 22.39 51.59
CA LEU A 886 -32.35 23.10 52.67
C LEU A 886 -32.73 24.60 52.66
N GLU A 887 -32.72 25.25 51.50
CA GLU A 887 -33.14 26.65 51.32
C GLU A 887 -34.62 26.84 51.73
N GLU A 888 -35.52 25.95 51.31
CA GLU A 888 -36.95 25.97 51.69
C GLU A 888 -37.12 25.77 53.21
N ALA A 889 -36.33 24.89 53.86
CA ALA A 889 -36.34 24.69 55.31
C ALA A 889 -35.71 25.86 56.10
N GLU A 890 -34.66 26.50 55.57
CA GLU A 890 -34.05 27.70 56.15
C GLU A 890 -35.02 28.89 56.07
N GLU A 891 -35.77 29.06 54.98
CA GLU A 891 -36.86 30.05 54.91
C GLU A 891 -37.95 29.77 55.97
N GLU A 892 -38.38 28.51 56.15
CA GLU A 892 -39.35 28.17 57.19
C GLU A 892 -38.82 28.42 58.62
N ALA A 893 -37.55 28.08 58.89
CA ALA A 893 -36.90 28.39 60.16
C ALA A 893 -36.80 29.91 60.42
N GLN A 894 -36.58 30.71 59.37
CA GLN A 894 -36.61 32.18 59.47
C GLN A 894 -38.02 32.72 59.73
N ARG A 895 -39.04 32.22 59.02
CA ARG A 895 -40.47 32.55 59.27
C ARG A 895 -40.89 32.21 60.71
N ALA A 896 -40.52 31.03 61.19
CA ALA A 896 -40.80 30.59 62.55
C ALA A 896 -40.13 31.49 63.60
N ASN A 897 -38.87 31.89 63.39
CA ASN A 897 -38.18 32.84 64.27
C ASN A 897 -38.76 34.26 64.21
N ALA A 898 -39.21 34.73 63.05
CA ALA A 898 -39.90 36.01 62.91
C ALA A 898 -41.23 36.00 63.68
N ASN A 899 -42.05 34.95 63.53
CA ASN A 899 -43.28 34.78 64.30
C ASN A 899 -43.01 34.65 65.80
N ARG A 900 -41.95 33.94 66.21
CA ARG A 900 -41.56 33.85 67.64
C ARG A 900 -41.19 35.22 68.22
N ARG A 901 -40.48 36.07 67.46
CA ARG A 901 -40.17 37.45 67.86
C ARG A 901 -41.43 38.33 67.92
N LYS A 902 -42.40 38.14 67.01
CA LYS A 902 -43.68 38.88 67.03
C LYS A 902 -44.52 38.50 68.24
N LEU A 903 -44.72 37.20 68.51
CA LEU A 903 -45.43 36.70 69.68
C LEU A 903 -44.75 37.10 71.00
N GLN A 904 -43.42 37.20 71.01
CA GLN A 904 -42.68 37.70 72.17
C GLN A 904 -42.99 39.18 72.44
N ARG A 905 -43.03 40.04 71.42
CA ARG A 905 -43.46 41.45 71.57
C ARG A 905 -44.91 41.57 72.01
N GLU A 906 -45.82 40.81 71.41
CA GLU A 906 -47.24 40.80 71.80
C GLU A 906 -47.43 40.35 73.27
N LEU A 907 -46.55 39.47 73.77
CA LEU A 907 -46.50 39.08 75.19
C LEU A 907 -45.90 40.18 76.08
N GLU A 908 -44.86 40.88 75.61
CA GLU A 908 -44.24 42.01 76.30
C GLU A 908 -45.26 43.19 76.42
N ASP A 909 -45.92 43.58 75.32
CA ASP A 909 -47.01 44.57 75.27
C ASP A 909 -48.17 44.19 76.22
N ALA A 910 -48.62 42.93 76.20
CA ALA A 910 -49.67 42.45 77.07
C ALA A 910 -49.25 42.45 78.55
N THR A 911 -47.96 42.19 78.83
CA THR A 911 -47.39 42.26 80.18
C THR A 911 -47.34 43.70 80.66
N GLU A 912 -46.88 44.66 79.85
CA GLU A 912 -46.91 46.09 80.18
C GLU A 912 -48.33 46.61 80.38
N SER A 913 -49.30 46.16 79.59
CA SER A 913 -50.72 46.50 79.75
C SER A 913 -51.27 45.99 81.08
N ALA A 914 -50.98 44.73 81.43
CA ALA A 914 -51.36 44.16 82.73
C ALA A 914 -50.68 44.90 83.89
N ASP A 915 -49.42 45.32 83.72
CA ASP A 915 -48.68 46.06 84.73
C ASP A 915 -49.20 47.51 84.87
N ALA A 916 -49.61 48.15 83.78
CA ALA A 916 -50.33 49.43 83.79
C ALA A 916 -51.66 49.31 84.54
N MET A 917 -52.48 48.28 84.27
CA MET A 917 -53.70 48.01 85.03
C MET A 917 -53.40 47.75 86.51
N ASN A 918 -52.33 47.00 86.84
CA ASN A 918 -51.91 46.78 88.23
C ASN A 918 -51.49 48.09 88.92
N ARG A 919 -50.80 49.00 88.22
CA ARG A 919 -50.44 50.34 88.69
C ARG A 919 -51.68 51.22 88.89
N GLU A 920 -52.67 51.16 87.99
CA GLU A 920 -53.97 51.84 88.17
C GLU A 920 -54.78 51.28 89.33
N VAL A 921 -54.95 49.96 89.44
CA VAL A 921 -55.62 49.28 90.56
C VAL A 921 -54.95 49.62 91.89
N THR A 922 -53.61 49.68 91.92
CA THR A 922 -52.85 50.11 93.10
C THR A 922 -53.07 51.60 93.41
N THR A 923 -53.16 52.45 92.38
CA THR A 923 -53.47 53.88 92.52
C THR A 923 -54.90 54.10 93.02
N LEU A 924 -55.87 53.31 92.56
CA LEU A 924 -57.26 53.32 93.03
C LEU A 924 -57.36 52.84 94.48
N LYS A 925 -56.67 51.74 94.84
CA LYS A 925 -56.53 51.28 96.24
C LYS A 925 -55.91 52.35 97.14
N ASN A 926 -54.94 53.13 96.63
CA ASN A 926 -54.31 54.24 97.37
C ASN A 926 -55.21 55.48 97.47
N LYS A 927 -56.00 55.81 96.44
CA LYS A 927 -57.04 56.85 96.49
C LYS A 927 -58.13 56.47 97.50
N LEU A 928 -58.55 55.20 97.55
CA LEU A 928 -59.50 54.69 98.55
C LEU A 928 -58.99 54.77 100.00
N ARG A 929 -57.66 54.89 100.20
CA ARG A 929 -57.00 55.09 101.50
C ARG A 929 -56.80 56.56 101.89
N ARG A 930 -57.07 57.51 101.00
CA ARG A 930 -56.96 58.97 101.25
C ARG A 930 -58.25 59.67 100.85
N GLY A 931 -59.28 59.50 101.67
CA GLY A 931 -60.59 60.08 101.43
C GLY A 931 -60.63 61.58 101.68
N ASP A 932 -61.04 62.34 100.67
CA ASP A 932 -61.66 63.66 100.81
C ASP A 932 -62.69 63.83 99.67
N LEU A 933 -63.97 63.94 100.04
CA LEU A 933 -65.09 64.17 99.13
C LEU A 933 -66.14 65.08 99.81
N PRO A 934 -66.35 66.32 99.32
CA PRO A 934 -67.32 67.23 99.91
C PRO A 934 -68.76 66.89 99.46
N PHE A 935 -69.53 66.29 100.36
CA PHE A 935 -70.99 66.14 100.22
C PHE A 935 -71.73 67.48 100.35
N PRO A 936 -72.88 67.61 99.69
CA PRO A 936 -74.08 68.03 100.41
C PRO A 936 -75.25 67.03 100.25
N MET A 937 -76.03 66.84 101.32
CA MET A 937 -77.12 65.84 101.37
C MET A 937 -78.50 66.41 101.02
N ARG A 938 -79.38 65.57 100.45
CA ARG A 938 -80.72 65.33 101.03
C ARG A 938 -81.31 63.94 100.70
N ARG A 939 -82.07 63.40 101.67
CA ARG A 939 -82.53 62.00 101.78
C ARG A 939 -83.68 61.60 100.84
N THR A 940 -83.70 60.34 100.40
CA THR A 940 -84.69 59.30 100.80
C THR A 940 -84.24 57.91 100.27
N VAL A 941 -83.71 57.00 101.12
CA VAL A 941 -84.39 55.90 101.85
C VAL A 941 -84.47 54.56 101.08
N THR A 942 -83.64 53.58 101.52
CA THR A 942 -83.66 52.10 101.25
C THR A 942 -83.55 51.58 99.80
N ARG A 943 -83.04 50.38 99.46
CA ARG A 943 -82.14 49.34 100.06
C ARG A 943 -82.07 48.23 98.99
N GLY A 944 -81.05 48.11 98.13
CA GLY A 944 -79.74 47.48 98.40
C GLY A 944 -79.85 45.94 98.41
N GLY A 945 -79.15 45.16 97.57
CA GLY A 945 -78.18 45.46 96.49
C GLY A 945 -77.40 44.21 96.06
N ASN A 946 -76.44 44.35 95.12
CA ASN A 946 -75.35 43.40 94.78
C ASN A 946 -75.74 42.02 94.18
N GLU A 947 -74.85 41.26 93.54
CA GLU A 947 -73.76 41.54 92.55
C GLU A 947 -73.23 40.17 92.07
N SER A 948 -72.93 40.03 90.77
CA SER A 948 -72.08 38.97 90.18
C SER A 948 -72.52 37.50 90.39
N ASP A 949 -71.94 36.49 89.72
CA ASP A 949 -70.97 36.49 88.60
C ASP A 949 -71.63 36.03 87.28
#